data_AF-A0AB73FGG8-F1
#
_entry.id   AF-A0AB73FGG8-F1
#
_cell.length_a   1.000
_cell.length_b   1.000
_cell.length_c   1.000
_cell.angle_alpha   90.00
_cell.angle_beta   90.00
_cell.angle_gamma   90.00
#
_symmetry.space_group_name_H-M   'P 1'
#
loop_
_entity.id
_entity.type
_entity.pdbx_description
1 polymer ?
#
loop_
_entity_poly.entity_id
_entity_poly.type
_entity_poly.pdbx_seq_one_letter_code
_entity_poly.pdbx_strand_id
1 'polypeptide(L)'
;MRAECREQVAQALGKKKLSAADSNRISQLYIRAKNILARTDPDWLLKSPAERAEAITQKTASDLSIQIAKNNQNIARDAILKAQLEQEIYNHSTLNPIQVLMRKIAYFSDQSGIQSVEKQAQALHSRWMSLVADVFTKTQERWGFSVNKEMTDDIIRVMFGGKSDNPEITAMAKEVSFALEEMRLAFNRAGGNIRKLDNFGIMTSHDQKKVALSTEQEWVDEVLPKLDRNQYVREDGLLMSDSEVRTMLKDVYRTIATNGANKVLDGRKSISPVGGRSKMANRHQEARALHFKDGDSWLEYQAKFGTYNETGFHEILKNHTHRMSTEIAMMQNFGSNPRLSFENLLEEASTKLKADPENGSKHGEIDKQSKRALSMYNTLDANTRAVDSTLGNVMGGLRALMVASKLGGTTLTAIGDHASTKKIANMLGLSYTKSVLPEYMKQLTQGKYRDEALRFGLGITEMVGSTSRFGDADVVSSATKAGRFNARMQQLASTTLKISGLNAVTAGMKRAFNLVHMNKIAEMTRSTHWKDLGKDDLKILKGNGITEKDWNLWRELTPSKREDGAIVLTQNDFFNAPDEVIKKFLPKDKQDSPTAIVDYRYKAAMKYQTHIFSEESVAVIEAGVRERSIINLGDAGTIQGELGRTLFQFKGFPLAYMLRMGHRAFAQGVKGRSTFIASLIAYQTLAGAFIVQLQNLANGKNPEPVFTPDFFLKSVLKGGGLSFMGDLMSALSDPTGRSFGDFVAGPLVSQGGKLGMLLTGMGNNFIEGKESTRMMEVANTLKGNLPFQNIWYSKLIIDRMLYSKLQNMIDPDYLPKTQQRLENLGNSYWWDLSE
;
A
#
# COMPACT_ATOMS: atom_id res chain seq x y z
N MET A 1 -32.24 -19.47 26.30
CA MET A 1 -31.71 -20.56 27.16
C MET A 1 -32.55 -20.64 28.43
N ARG A 2 -33.08 -21.81 28.80
CA ARG A 2 -33.87 -21.99 30.04
C ARG A 2 -33.00 -21.74 31.28
N ALA A 3 -33.63 -21.46 32.43
CA ALA A 3 -32.91 -21.20 33.68
C ALA A 3 -32.03 -22.37 34.10
N GLU A 4 -32.57 -23.59 34.08
CA GLU A 4 -31.86 -24.83 34.40
C GLU A 4 -30.60 -25.04 33.52
N CYS A 5 -30.73 -24.80 32.20
CA CYS A 5 -29.57 -24.89 31.28
C CYS A 5 -28.49 -23.83 31.59
N ARG A 6 -28.87 -22.63 32.07
CA ARG A 6 -27.90 -21.59 32.44
C ARG A 6 -27.08 -22.01 33.66
N GLU A 7 -27.70 -22.65 34.64
CA GLU A 7 -27.02 -23.13 35.85
C GLU A 7 -26.07 -24.27 35.53
N GLN A 8 -26.53 -25.28 34.78
CA GLN A 8 -25.70 -26.42 34.37
C GLN A 8 -24.48 -25.99 33.56
N VAL A 9 -24.66 -25.08 32.59
CA VAL A 9 -23.55 -24.55 31.79
C VAL A 9 -22.63 -23.66 32.63
N ALA A 10 -23.15 -22.89 33.59
CA ALA A 10 -22.32 -22.11 34.49
C ALA A 10 -21.43 -23.01 35.36
N GLN A 11 -22.01 -24.08 35.91
CA GLN A 11 -21.30 -25.08 36.70
C GLN A 11 -20.20 -25.78 35.88
N ALA A 12 -20.51 -26.20 34.65
CA ALA A 12 -19.53 -26.81 33.74
C ALA A 12 -18.40 -25.86 33.33
N LEU A 13 -18.66 -24.54 33.26
CA LEU A 13 -17.65 -23.51 32.98
C LEU A 13 -16.93 -22.99 34.23
N GLY A 14 -17.21 -23.55 35.42
CA GLY A 14 -16.64 -23.08 36.69
C GLY A 14 -17.06 -21.67 37.09
N LYS A 15 -18.20 -21.19 36.60
CA LYS A 15 -18.75 -19.86 36.88
C LYS A 15 -19.90 -19.96 37.87
N LYS A 16 -19.99 -19.01 38.83
CA LYS A 16 -21.13 -18.91 39.76
C LYS A 16 -22.46 -18.65 39.05
N LYS A 17 -22.44 -17.88 37.96
CA LYS A 17 -23.62 -17.60 37.14
C LYS A 17 -23.19 -17.27 35.72
N LEU A 18 -23.99 -17.67 34.74
CA LEU A 18 -23.79 -17.29 33.36
C LEU A 18 -24.25 -15.84 33.14
N SER A 19 -23.38 -14.98 32.62
CA SER A 19 -23.78 -13.62 32.24
C SER A 19 -24.80 -13.65 31.08
N ALA A 20 -25.56 -12.57 30.89
CA ALA A 20 -26.47 -12.45 29.74
C ALA A 20 -25.69 -12.53 28.41
N ALA A 21 -24.50 -11.94 28.36
CA ALA A 21 -23.60 -12.02 27.20
C ALA A 21 -23.11 -13.45 26.93
N ASP A 22 -22.70 -14.19 27.98
CA ASP A 22 -22.30 -15.60 27.85
C ASP A 22 -23.47 -16.48 27.40
N SER A 23 -24.67 -16.25 27.95
CA SER A 23 -25.89 -16.97 27.55
C SER A 23 -26.22 -16.74 26.08
N ASN A 24 -26.14 -15.49 25.61
CA ASN A 24 -26.36 -15.14 24.21
C ASN A 24 -25.29 -15.75 23.30
N ARG A 25 -24.03 -15.71 23.71
CA ARG A 25 -22.92 -16.30 22.96
C ARG A 25 -23.08 -17.81 22.79
N ILE A 26 -23.40 -18.52 23.88
CA ILE A 26 -23.60 -19.98 23.84
C ILE A 26 -24.82 -20.32 22.99
N SER A 27 -25.90 -19.55 23.11
CA SER A 27 -27.08 -19.73 22.25
C SER A 27 -26.72 -19.54 20.77
N GLN A 28 -25.94 -18.51 20.41
CA GLN A 28 -25.47 -18.31 19.05
C GLN A 28 -24.54 -19.41 18.55
N LEU A 29 -23.64 -19.93 19.40
CA LEU A 29 -22.79 -21.07 19.06
C LEU A 29 -23.63 -22.34 18.85
N TYR A 30 -24.67 -22.54 19.65
CA TYR A 30 -25.61 -23.66 19.51
C TYR A 30 -26.35 -23.62 18.18
N ILE A 31 -26.97 -22.49 17.88
CA ILE A 31 -27.64 -22.24 16.59
C ILE A 31 -26.68 -22.51 15.42
N ARG A 32 -25.46 -21.99 15.53
CA ARG A 32 -24.44 -22.16 14.51
C ARG A 32 -23.97 -23.61 14.35
N ALA A 33 -23.69 -24.31 15.45
CA ALA A 33 -23.26 -25.70 15.43
C ALA A 33 -24.32 -26.56 14.71
N LYS A 34 -25.58 -26.31 15.02
CA LYS A 34 -26.73 -26.91 14.34
C LYS A 34 -26.76 -26.61 12.85
N ASN A 35 -26.58 -25.34 12.46
CA ASN A 35 -26.53 -24.95 11.05
C ASN A 35 -25.38 -25.62 10.29
N ILE A 36 -24.22 -25.79 10.91
CA ILE A 36 -23.06 -26.44 10.28
C ILE A 36 -23.33 -27.93 10.11
N LEU A 37 -23.75 -28.62 11.17
CA LEU A 37 -24.03 -30.05 11.12
C LEU A 37 -25.12 -30.35 10.10
N ALA A 38 -26.16 -29.52 10.03
CA ALA A 38 -27.21 -29.66 9.04
C ALA A 38 -26.74 -29.62 7.57
N ARG A 39 -25.60 -28.99 7.29
CA ARG A 39 -25.02 -28.91 5.93
C ARG A 39 -23.96 -29.97 5.66
N THR A 40 -23.28 -30.42 6.72
CA THR A 40 -22.03 -31.18 6.61
C THR A 40 -22.16 -32.63 7.05
N ASP A 41 -23.18 -32.95 7.84
CA ASP A 41 -23.48 -34.30 8.28
C ASP A 41 -24.44 -34.96 7.27
N PRO A 42 -23.97 -35.93 6.46
CA PRO A 42 -24.79 -36.57 5.43
C PRO A 42 -25.99 -37.32 6.02
N ASP A 43 -25.90 -37.76 7.27
CA ASP A 43 -26.96 -38.48 7.98
C ASP A 43 -27.85 -37.55 8.80
N TRP A 44 -27.67 -36.23 8.69
CA TRP A 44 -28.39 -35.26 9.50
C TRP A 44 -29.91 -35.48 9.49
N LEU A 45 -30.47 -35.75 8.30
CA LEU A 45 -31.89 -36.01 8.10
C LEU A 45 -32.36 -37.34 8.72
N LEU A 46 -31.45 -38.31 8.88
CA LEU A 46 -31.73 -39.64 9.45
C LEU A 46 -31.62 -39.67 10.98
N LYS A 47 -30.91 -38.71 11.59
CA LYS A 47 -30.78 -38.59 13.05
C LYS A 47 -32.11 -38.23 13.73
N SER A 48 -32.38 -38.90 14.85
CA SER A 48 -33.47 -38.54 15.77
C SER A 48 -33.26 -37.14 16.39
N PRO A 49 -34.31 -36.50 16.93
CA PRO A 49 -34.16 -35.22 17.62
C PRO A 49 -33.14 -35.23 18.76
N ALA A 50 -33.00 -36.38 19.46
CA ALA A 50 -32.06 -36.55 20.56
C ALA A 50 -30.61 -36.62 20.05
N GLU A 51 -30.34 -37.44 19.02
CA GLU A 51 -29.01 -37.55 18.39
C GLU A 51 -28.56 -36.22 17.76
N ARG A 52 -29.49 -35.48 17.13
CA ARG A 52 -29.21 -34.12 16.65
C ARG A 52 -28.83 -33.21 17.81
N ALA A 53 -29.62 -33.18 18.87
CA ALA A 53 -29.35 -32.34 20.04
C ALA A 53 -27.99 -32.66 20.69
N GLU A 54 -27.63 -33.94 20.77
CA GLU A 54 -26.32 -34.37 21.26
C GLU A 54 -25.19 -33.89 20.33
N ALA A 55 -25.29 -34.14 19.02
CA ALA A 55 -24.29 -33.72 18.05
C ALA A 55 -24.10 -32.19 18.06
N ILE A 56 -25.19 -31.42 18.13
CA ILE A 56 -25.15 -29.95 18.26
C ILE A 56 -24.43 -29.56 19.55
N THR A 57 -24.76 -30.19 20.67
CA THR A 57 -24.17 -29.87 21.97
C THR A 57 -22.67 -30.17 21.97
N GLN A 58 -22.25 -31.32 21.45
CA GLN A 58 -20.85 -31.68 21.30
C GLN A 58 -20.11 -30.68 20.40
N LYS A 59 -20.68 -30.31 19.25
CA LYS A 59 -20.10 -29.32 18.35
C LYS A 59 -20.07 -27.92 18.96
N THR A 60 -21.08 -27.53 19.73
CA THR A 60 -21.15 -26.25 20.45
C THR A 60 -20.08 -26.18 21.53
N ALA A 61 -19.93 -27.25 22.30
CA ALA A 61 -18.89 -27.37 23.33
C ALA A 61 -17.49 -27.31 22.70
N SER A 62 -17.29 -28.02 21.58
CA SER A 62 -16.04 -27.96 20.80
C SER A 62 -15.75 -26.54 20.29
N ASP A 63 -16.72 -25.89 19.63
CA ASP A 63 -16.57 -24.52 19.12
C ASP A 63 -16.31 -23.50 20.24
N LEU A 64 -17.00 -23.66 21.37
CA LEU A 64 -16.80 -22.81 22.55
C LEU A 64 -15.41 -23.01 23.15
N SER A 65 -14.95 -24.26 23.28
CA SER A 65 -13.61 -24.61 23.75
C SER A 65 -12.54 -24.00 22.84
N ILE A 66 -12.68 -24.15 21.51
CA ILE A 66 -11.80 -23.54 20.51
C ILE A 66 -11.80 -22.00 20.65
N GLN A 67 -12.96 -21.37 20.83
CA GLN A 67 -13.05 -19.93 21.00
C GLN A 67 -12.40 -19.45 22.30
N ILE A 68 -12.59 -20.16 23.41
CA ILE A 68 -11.96 -19.86 24.70
C ILE A 68 -10.45 -20.04 24.59
N ALA A 69 -9.98 -21.15 24.04
CA ALA A 69 -8.56 -21.41 23.79
C ALA A 69 -7.94 -20.30 22.93
N LYS A 70 -8.63 -19.89 21.87
CA LYS A 70 -8.19 -18.79 21.00
C LYS A 70 -8.14 -17.45 21.73
N ASN A 71 -9.13 -17.15 22.55
CA ASN A 71 -9.15 -15.93 23.35
C ASN A 71 -8.02 -15.91 24.39
N ASN A 72 -7.79 -17.02 25.09
CA ASN A 72 -6.69 -17.16 26.05
C ASN A 72 -5.33 -17.04 25.36
N GLN A 73 -5.18 -17.66 24.19
CA GLN A 73 -3.99 -17.51 23.34
C GLN A 73 -3.77 -16.05 22.96
N ASN A 74 -4.81 -15.33 22.55
CA ASN A 74 -4.74 -13.91 22.22
C ASN A 74 -4.37 -13.06 23.44
N ILE A 75 -4.93 -13.33 24.62
CA ILE A 75 -4.59 -12.60 25.86
C ILE A 75 -3.10 -12.79 26.19
N ALA A 76 -2.61 -14.03 26.18
CA ALA A 76 -1.21 -14.32 26.47
C ALA A 76 -0.27 -13.67 25.43
N ARG A 77 -0.62 -13.78 24.15
CA ARG A 77 0.14 -13.17 23.05
C ARG A 77 0.17 -11.65 23.15
N ASP A 78 -0.97 -11.02 23.38
CA ASP A 78 -1.08 -9.56 23.49
C ASP A 78 -0.31 -9.03 24.70
N ALA A 79 -0.30 -9.78 25.82
CA ALA A 79 0.50 -9.44 27.00
C ALA A 79 2.02 -9.50 26.69
N ILE A 80 2.49 -10.54 25.99
CA ILE A 80 3.89 -10.67 25.57
C ILE A 80 4.26 -9.53 24.61
N LEU A 81 3.42 -9.25 23.61
CA LEU A 81 3.66 -8.16 22.65
C LEU A 81 3.69 -6.80 23.34
N LYS A 82 2.77 -6.55 24.28
CA LYS A 82 2.76 -5.31 25.06
C LYS A 82 4.06 -5.15 25.86
N ALA A 83 4.50 -6.19 26.56
CA ALA A 83 5.74 -6.15 27.32
C ALA A 83 6.97 -5.90 26.41
N GLN A 84 7.02 -6.54 25.23
CA GLN A 84 8.08 -6.30 24.24
C GLN A 84 8.06 -4.86 23.71
N LEU A 85 6.88 -4.32 23.41
CA LEU A 85 6.72 -2.94 22.96
C LEU A 85 7.11 -1.95 24.05
N GLU A 86 6.71 -2.15 25.30
CA GLU A 86 7.10 -1.29 26.42
C GLU A 86 8.63 -1.26 26.59
N GLN A 87 9.30 -2.41 26.46
CA GLN A 87 10.76 -2.49 26.45
C GLN A 87 11.38 -1.72 25.28
N GLU A 88 10.84 -1.88 24.06
CA GLU A 88 11.32 -1.16 22.87
C GLU A 88 11.10 0.36 22.99
N ILE A 89 9.96 0.78 23.54
CA ILE A 89 9.51 2.18 23.65
C ILE A 89 10.28 2.95 24.72
N TYR A 90 10.45 2.38 25.91
CA TYR A 90 11.00 3.11 27.05
C TYR A 90 12.52 2.94 27.24
N ASN A 91 13.14 1.91 26.63
CA ASN A 91 14.58 1.66 26.76
C ASN A 91 15.37 2.04 25.50
N HIS A 92 14.76 2.75 24.56
CA HIS A 92 15.47 3.21 23.37
C HIS A 92 16.52 4.28 23.73
N SER A 93 17.77 4.06 23.35
CA SER A 93 18.91 4.88 23.80
C SER A 93 18.88 6.36 23.39
N THR A 94 18.20 6.70 22.29
CA THR A 94 18.27 8.05 21.69
C THR A 94 16.93 8.69 21.36
N LEU A 95 15.82 7.95 21.46
CA LEU A 95 14.51 8.41 20.98
C LEU A 95 13.55 8.44 22.15
N ASN A 96 12.69 9.45 22.20
CA ASN A 96 11.63 9.47 23.20
C ASN A 96 10.56 8.39 22.86
N PRO A 97 9.73 8.00 23.84
CA PRO A 97 8.69 6.99 23.65
C PRO A 97 7.74 7.20 22.45
N ILE A 98 7.30 8.44 22.21
CA ILE A 98 6.42 8.76 21.07
C ILE A 98 7.16 8.61 19.75
N GLN A 99 8.42 9.02 19.70
CA GLN A 99 9.29 8.88 18.54
C GLN A 99 9.56 7.41 18.17
N VAL A 100 9.68 6.52 19.16
CA VAL A 100 9.74 5.08 18.93
C VAL A 100 8.45 4.57 18.31
N LEU A 101 7.28 4.95 18.86
CA LEU A 101 5.97 4.58 18.31
C LEU A 101 5.78 5.06 16.86
N MET A 102 6.24 6.27 16.52
CA MET A 102 6.20 6.78 15.14
C MET A 102 6.99 5.88 14.17
N ARG A 103 8.18 5.43 14.57
CA ARG A 103 9.04 4.52 13.77
C ARG A 103 8.51 3.10 13.73
N LYS A 104 7.82 2.68 14.79
CA LYS A 104 7.14 1.39 14.81
C LYS A 104 6.02 1.36 13.77
N ILE A 105 5.31 2.46 13.55
CA ILE A 105 4.23 2.53 12.55
C ILE A 105 4.76 2.78 11.13
N ALA A 106 5.48 3.88 10.94
CA ALA A 106 5.88 4.37 9.63
C ALA A 106 7.40 4.27 9.44
N TYR A 107 7.86 4.18 8.19
CA TYR A 107 9.29 4.04 7.89
C TYR A 107 10.08 5.34 8.10
N PHE A 108 11.22 5.22 8.79
CA PHE A 108 12.24 6.26 8.94
C PHE A 108 13.59 5.68 8.51
N SER A 109 14.34 6.40 7.69
CA SER A 109 15.65 5.98 7.19
C SER A 109 16.80 6.36 8.13
N ASP A 110 16.50 6.61 9.42
CA ASP A 110 17.43 7.11 10.43
C ASP A 110 18.26 6.02 11.11
N GLN A 111 18.15 4.77 10.65
CA GLN A 111 18.89 3.62 11.17
C GLN A 111 18.69 3.43 12.70
N SER A 112 17.49 3.70 13.19
CA SER A 112 17.11 3.58 14.61
C SER A 112 17.12 2.14 15.14
N GLY A 113 17.19 1.12 14.28
CA GLY A 113 17.07 -0.29 14.69
C GLY A 113 15.63 -0.77 14.85
N ILE A 114 14.65 0.09 14.58
CA ILE A 114 13.23 -0.22 14.64
C ILE A 114 12.72 -0.57 13.25
N GLN A 115 12.06 -1.73 13.12
CA GLN A 115 11.35 -2.10 11.89
C GLN A 115 9.91 -1.61 11.94
N SER A 116 9.50 -0.89 10.90
CA SER A 116 8.15 -0.34 10.81
C SER A 116 7.12 -1.36 10.33
N VAL A 117 5.91 -1.26 10.88
CA VAL A 117 4.74 -2.05 10.46
C VAL A 117 4.42 -1.77 8.99
N GLU A 118 4.60 -0.54 8.51
CA GLU A 118 4.49 -0.20 7.08
C GLU A 118 5.35 -1.11 6.18
N LYS A 119 6.63 -1.33 6.53
CA LYS A 119 7.53 -2.16 5.72
C LYS A 119 7.29 -3.65 5.89
N GLN A 120 6.84 -4.08 7.07
CA GLN A 120 6.40 -5.46 7.27
C GLN A 120 5.12 -5.78 6.49
N ALA A 121 4.18 -4.82 6.40
CA ALA A 121 3.01 -4.95 5.52
C ALA A 121 3.43 -5.02 4.05
N GLN A 122 4.40 -4.21 3.62
CA GLN A 122 4.97 -4.29 2.27
C GLN A 122 5.62 -5.66 2.00
N ALA A 123 6.34 -6.23 2.98
CA ALA A 123 6.93 -7.56 2.89
C ALA A 123 5.88 -8.67 2.73
N LEU A 124 4.81 -8.65 3.54
CA LEU A 124 3.71 -9.62 3.43
C LEU A 124 2.99 -9.49 2.08
N HIS A 125 2.75 -8.26 1.63
CA HIS A 125 2.13 -8.00 0.33
C HIS A 125 2.98 -8.55 -0.81
N SER A 126 4.29 -8.28 -0.78
CA SER A 126 5.27 -8.82 -1.73
C SER A 126 5.25 -10.35 -1.76
N ARG A 127 5.21 -11.01 -0.59
CA ARG A 127 5.15 -12.47 -0.50
C ARG A 127 3.93 -13.03 -1.23
N TRP A 128 2.74 -12.60 -0.87
CA TRP A 128 1.54 -13.21 -1.46
C TRP A 128 1.34 -12.81 -2.91
N MET A 129 1.75 -11.61 -3.30
CA MET A 129 1.73 -11.25 -4.72
C MET A 129 2.73 -12.05 -5.55
N SER A 130 3.86 -12.48 -4.96
CA SER A 130 4.80 -13.39 -5.64
C SER A 130 4.19 -14.76 -5.95
N LEU A 131 3.24 -15.23 -5.11
CA LEU A 131 2.53 -16.50 -5.32
C LEU A 131 1.53 -16.45 -6.48
N VAL A 132 1.09 -15.24 -6.86
CA VAL A 132 0.15 -15.02 -7.97
C VAL A 132 0.81 -14.24 -9.11
N ALA A 133 2.14 -14.14 -9.13
CA ALA A 133 2.87 -13.37 -10.13
C ALA A 133 2.55 -13.85 -11.55
N ASP A 134 2.48 -15.16 -11.75
CA ASP A 134 2.17 -15.79 -13.04
C ASP A 134 0.74 -15.47 -13.48
N VAL A 135 -0.22 -15.42 -12.56
CA VAL A 135 -1.59 -14.96 -12.86
C VAL A 135 -1.57 -13.55 -13.45
N PHE A 136 -0.77 -12.64 -12.89
CA PHE A 136 -0.69 -11.27 -13.39
C PHE A 136 0.05 -11.17 -14.72
N THR A 137 1.14 -11.92 -14.93
CA THR A 137 1.92 -11.84 -16.18
C THR A 137 1.18 -12.49 -17.35
N LYS A 138 0.52 -13.64 -17.13
CA LYS A 138 -0.14 -14.41 -18.19
C LYS A 138 -1.48 -13.85 -18.63
N THR A 139 -2.21 -13.20 -17.72
CA THR A 139 -3.48 -12.55 -18.06
C THR A 139 -3.30 -11.10 -18.55
N GLN A 140 -2.07 -10.55 -18.53
CA GLN A 140 -1.79 -9.23 -19.09
C GLN A 140 -1.74 -9.28 -20.62
N GLU A 141 -2.38 -8.30 -21.26
CA GLU A 141 -2.34 -8.12 -22.71
C GLU A 141 -1.79 -6.74 -23.08
N ARG A 142 -1.43 -6.59 -24.36
CA ARG A 142 -1.00 -5.30 -24.94
C ARG A 142 0.07 -4.65 -24.05
N TRP A 143 1.12 -5.39 -23.73
CA TRP A 143 2.23 -4.91 -22.87
C TRP A 143 1.80 -4.40 -21.48
N GLY A 144 0.70 -4.94 -20.93
CA GLY A 144 0.16 -4.56 -19.62
C GLY A 144 -0.79 -3.36 -19.64
N PHE A 145 -1.24 -2.91 -20.82
CA PHE A 145 -2.27 -1.89 -20.94
C PHE A 145 -3.68 -2.42 -20.64
N SER A 146 -3.91 -3.71 -20.88
CA SER A 146 -5.19 -4.37 -20.60
C SER A 146 -4.97 -5.73 -19.93
N VAL A 147 -6.06 -6.29 -19.43
CA VAL A 147 -6.14 -7.65 -18.87
C VAL A 147 -7.08 -8.45 -19.76
N ASN A 148 -6.72 -9.68 -20.08
CA ASN A 148 -7.59 -10.61 -20.80
C ASN A 148 -8.78 -10.94 -19.90
N LYS A 149 -9.91 -10.29 -20.17
CA LYS A 149 -11.12 -10.41 -19.34
C LYS A 149 -11.70 -11.81 -19.36
N GLU A 150 -11.73 -12.44 -20.53
CA GLU A 150 -12.27 -13.80 -20.71
C GLU A 150 -11.50 -14.81 -19.84
N MET A 151 -10.17 -14.78 -19.92
CA MET A 151 -9.30 -15.62 -19.10
C MET A 151 -9.50 -15.36 -17.60
N THR A 152 -9.66 -14.11 -17.16
CA THR A 152 -9.93 -13.81 -15.75
C THR A 152 -11.33 -14.24 -15.30
N ASP A 153 -12.33 -14.13 -16.17
CA ASP A 153 -13.70 -14.58 -15.88
C ASP A 153 -13.71 -16.12 -15.76
N ASP A 154 -12.95 -16.83 -16.58
CA ASP A 154 -12.80 -18.29 -16.47
C ASP A 154 -12.04 -18.75 -15.23
N ILE A 155 -10.98 -18.02 -14.83
CA ILE A 155 -10.31 -18.27 -13.54
C ILE A 155 -11.34 -18.18 -12.40
N ILE A 156 -12.19 -17.15 -12.41
CA ILE A 156 -13.24 -16.98 -11.40
C ILE A 156 -14.23 -18.15 -11.44
N ARG A 157 -14.70 -18.57 -12.62
CA ARG A 157 -15.59 -19.74 -12.77
C ARG A 157 -14.99 -20.99 -12.15
N VAL A 158 -13.71 -21.28 -12.42
CA VAL A 158 -13.00 -22.43 -11.84
C VAL A 158 -12.87 -22.31 -10.32
N MET A 159 -12.56 -21.11 -9.81
CA MET A 159 -12.48 -20.88 -8.36
C MET A 159 -13.82 -21.14 -7.65
N PHE A 160 -14.96 -20.95 -8.32
CA PHE A 160 -16.30 -21.29 -7.82
C PHE A 160 -16.71 -22.75 -8.05
N GLY A 161 -15.77 -23.63 -8.42
CA GLY A 161 -16.03 -25.07 -8.61
C GLY A 161 -16.40 -25.46 -10.05
N GLY A 162 -16.36 -24.52 -10.99
CA GLY A 162 -16.46 -24.81 -12.42
C GLY A 162 -15.27 -25.63 -12.93
N LYS A 163 -15.45 -26.27 -14.10
CA LYS A 163 -14.38 -27.00 -14.80
C LYS A 163 -13.85 -26.15 -15.95
N SER A 164 -12.57 -26.31 -16.28
CA SER A 164 -11.96 -25.74 -17.47
C SER A 164 -11.05 -26.79 -18.10
N ASP A 165 -11.12 -26.93 -19.43
CA ASP A 165 -10.23 -27.82 -20.19
C ASP A 165 -8.85 -27.19 -20.42
N ASN A 166 -8.68 -25.90 -20.08
CA ASN A 166 -7.41 -25.22 -20.16
C ASN A 166 -6.61 -25.44 -18.86
N PRO A 167 -5.51 -26.21 -18.88
CA PRO A 167 -4.73 -26.50 -17.68
C PRO A 167 -4.10 -25.25 -17.06
N GLU A 168 -3.86 -24.21 -17.86
CA GLU A 168 -3.32 -22.93 -17.38
C GLU A 168 -4.33 -22.17 -16.53
N ILE A 169 -5.61 -22.15 -16.92
CA ILE A 169 -6.69 -21.53 -16.12
C ILE A 169 -6.84 -22.27 -14.79
N THR A 170 -6.81 -23.61 -14.80
CA THR A 170 -6.86 -24.42 -13.58
C THR A 170 -5.67 -24.16 -12.66
N ALA A 171 -4.46 -24.05 -13.22
CA ALA A 171 -3.24 -23.76 -12.45
C ALA A 171 -3.32 -22.37 -11.79
N MET A 172 -3.68 -21.33 -12.55
CA MET A 172 -3.83 -19.97 -12.02
C MET A 172 -4.93 -19.88 -10.96
N ALA A 173 -6.07 -20.54 -11.14
CA ALA A 173 -7.12 -20.60 -10.13
C ALA A 173 -6.59 -21.21 -8.82
N LYS A 174 -5.80 -22.28 -8.91
CA LYS A 174 -5.16 -22.92 -7.74
C LYS A 174 -4.15 -22.00 -7.05
N GLU A 175 -3.35 -21.23 -7.80
CA GLU A 175 -2.41 -20.24 -7.26
C GLU A 175 -3.16 -19.16 -6.45
N VAL A 176 -4.23 -18.60 -7.01
CA VAL A 176 -5.04 -17.58 -6.31
C VAL A 176 -5.68 -18.18 -5.06
N SER A 177 -6.30 -19.36 -5.15
CA SER A 177 -6.90 -20.03 -3.99
C SER A 177 -5.87 -20.33 -2.90
N PHE A 178 -4.66 -20.76 -3.28
CA PHE A 178 -3.56 -21.00 -2.34
C PHE A 178 -3.12 -19.71 -1.63
N ALA A 179 -2.92 -18.62 -2.37
CA ALA A 179 -2.54 -17.33 -1.80
C ALA A 179 -3.61 -16.80 -0.82
N LEU A 180 -4.89 -16.90 -1.17
CA LEU A 180 -6.00 -16.48 -0.30
C LEU A 180 -6.10 -17.34 0.98
N GLU A 181 -5.83 -18.65 0.89
CA GLU A 181 -5.80 -19.53 2.07
C GLU A 181 -4.60 -19.22 2.97
N GLU A 182 -3.41 -18.97 2.40
CA GLU A 182 -2.23 -18.56 3.16
C GLU A 182 -2.47 -17.25 3.92
N MET A 183 -3.10 -16.26 3.29
CA MET A 183 -3.53 -15.01 3.95
C MET A 183 -4.49 -15.29 5.11
N ARG A 184 -5.49 -16.15 4.91
CA ARG A 184 -6.47 -16.51 5.94
C ARG A 184 -5.80 -17.16 7.15
N LEU A 185 -4.90 -18.11 6.91
CA LEU A 185 -4.16 -18.80 7.96
C LEU A 185 -3.20 -17.85 8.69
N ALA A 186 -2.53 -16.95 7.97
CA ALA A 186 -1.68 -15.91 8.57
C ALA A 186 -2.47 -14.95 9.46
N PHE A 187 -3.66 -14.52 9.03
CA PHE A 187 -4.58 -13.71 9.84
C PHE A 187 -4.98 -14.43 11.13
N ASN A 188 -5.28 -15.71 11.05
CA ASN A 188 -5.62 -16.52 12.21
C ASN A 188 -4.43 -16.68 13.17
N ARG A 189 -3.23 -16.94 12.67
CA ARG A 189 -2.01 -16.97 13.50
C ARG A 189 -1.74 -15.64 14.19
N ALA A 190 -2.02 -14.52 13.52
CA ALA A 190 -1.89 -13.17 14.07
C ALA A 190 -2.96 -12.81 15.11
N GLY A 191 -3.90 -13.71 15.41
CA GLY A 191 -4.90 -13.56 16.47
C GLY A 191 -6.34 -13.45 15.98
N GLY A 192 -6.55 -13.47 14.67
CA GLY A 192 -7.88 -13.50 14.05
C GLY A 192 -8.54 -14.86 14.09
N ASN A 193 -9.75 -14.95 13.54
CA ASN A 193 -10.51 -16.20 13.45
C ASN A 193 -11.42 -16.26 12.20
N ILE A 194 -10.82 -16.12 11.02
CA ILE A 194 -11.49 -16.32 9.73
C ILE A 194 -11.70 -17.82 9.51
N ARG A 195 -12.94 -18.21 9.25
CA ARG A 195 -13.30 -19.59 8.96
C ARG A 195 -13.04 -19.93 7.50
N LYS A 196 -12.76 -21.20 7.23
CA LYS A 196 -12.71 -21.72 5.86
C LYS A 196 -14.13 -21.88 5.34
N LEU A 197 -14.35 -21.55 4.07
CA LEU A 197 -15.60 -21.79 3.35
C LEU A 197 -15.29 -22.75 2.21
N ASP A 198 -16.15 -23.75 2.01
CA ASP A 198 -15.95 -24.74 0.95
C ASP A 198 -16.17 -24.14 -0.45
N ASN A 199 -17.06 -23.15 -0.56
CA ASN A 199 -17.40 -22.46 -1.80
C ASN A 199 -16.91 -20.99 -1.87
N PHE A 200 -15.75 -20.67 -1.27
CA PHE A 200 -15.31 -19.27 -1.20
C PHE A 200 -15.20 -18.62 -2.59
N GLY A 201 -14.66 -19.33 -3.58
CA GLY A 201 -14.29 -18.72 -4.86
C GLY A 201 -13.30 -17.58 -4.62
N ILE A 202 -13.78 -16.34 -4.75
CA ILE A 202 -12.99 -15.12 -4.63
C ILE A 202 -13.72 -14.05 -3.77
N MET A 203 -13.02 -13.00 -3.34
CA MET A 203 -13.61 -11.94 -2.51
C MET A 203 -14.67 -11.12 -3.25
N THR A 204 -15.86 -10.97 -2.67
CA THR A 204 -16.91 -10.10 -3.23
C THR A 204 -16.61 -8.63 -2.91
N SER A 205 -16.68 -7.78 -3.93
CA SER A 205 -16.56 -6.33 -3.82
C SER A 205 -17.96 -5.72 -3.91
N HIS A 206 -18.21 -4.67 -3.14
CA HIS A 206 -19.50 -3.98 -3.13
C HIS A 206 -19.28 -2.50 -3.42
N ASP A 207 -19.98 -1.99 -4.42
CA ASP A 207 -20.08 -0.55 -4.66
C ASP A 207 -21.30 -0.03 -3.88
N GLN A 208 -21.02 0.69 -2.79
CA GLN A 208 -22.06 1.25 -1.91
C GLN A 208 -23.11 2.03 -2.70
N LYS A 209 -22.70 2.87 -3.65
CA LYS A 209 -23.64 3.71 -4.39
C LYS A 209 -24.46 2.91 -5.37
N LYS A 210 -23.87 1.97 -6.10
CA LYS A 210 -24.64 1.13 -7.04
C LYS A 210 -25.73 0.37 -6.30
N VAL A 211 -25.43 -0.13 -5.10
CA VAL A 211 -26.43 -0.75 -4.23
C VAL A 211 -27.45 0.29 -3.74
N ALA A 212 -27.02 1.45 -3.25
CA ALA A 212 -27.93 2.49 -2.75
C ALA A 212 -28.81 3.17 -3.84
N LEU A 213 -28.47 3.03 -5.12
CA LEU A 213 -29.28 3.50 -6.25
C LEU A 213 -30.37 2.51 -6.69
N SER A 214 -30.32 1.26 -6.23
CA SER A 214 -31.44 0.31 -6.35
C SER A 214 -32.31 0.40 -5.11
N THR A 215 -33.61 0.12 -5.24
CA THR A 215 -34.45 -0.08 -4.05
C THR A 215 -34.03 -1.36 -3.32
N GLU A 216 -34.27 -1.42 -2.00
CA GLU A 216 -34.00 -2.62 -1.19
C GLU A 216 -34.66 -3.86 -1.79
N GLN A 217 -35.89 -3.72 -2.31
CA GLN A 217 -36.65 -4.81 -2.90
C GLN A 217 -36.04 -5.28 -4.23
N GLU A 218 -35.73 -4.37 -5.14
CA GLU A 218 -35.09 -4.70 -6.43
C GLU A 218 -33.75 -5.42 -6.22
N TRP A 219 -32.92 -4.93 -5.29
CA TRP A 219 -31.65 -5.57 -4.98
C TRP A 219 -31.85 -6.99 -4.44
N VAL A 220 -32.79 -7.19 -3.53
CA VAL A 220 -33.11 -8.52 -2.98
C VAL A 220 -33.60 -9.47 -4.07
N ASP A 221 -34.52 -9.02 -4.93
CA ASP A 221 -35.10 -9.81 -6.02
C ASP A 221 -34.05 -10.26 -7.03
N GLU A 222 -33.04 -9.43 -7.28
CA GLU A 222 -31.97 -9.73 -8.22
C GLU A 222 -30.87 -10.61 -7.62
N VAL A 223 -30.58 -10.45 -6.33
CA VAL A 223 -29.53 -11.22 -5.66
C VAL A 223 -30.00 -12.62 -5.31
N LEU A 224 -31.24 -12.78 -4.83
CA LEU A 224 -31.78 -14.07 -4.40
C LEU A 224 -31.56 -15.24 -5.38
N PRO A 225 -31.84 -15.12 -6.70
CA PRO A 225 -31.66 -16.22 -7.67
C PRO A 225 -30.19 -16.56 -7.98
N LYS A 226 -29.24 -15.73 -7.54
CA LYS A 226 -27.78 -15.89 -7.73
C LYS A 226 -27.12 -16.65 -6.58
N LEU A 227 -27.86 -16.91 -5.50
CA LEU A 227 -27.32 -17.51 -4.29
C LEU A 227 -27.43 -19.04 -4.30
N ASP A 228 -26.45 -19.71 -3.69
CA ASP A 228 -26.54 -21.12 -3.34
C ASP A 228 -27.49 -21.29 -2.15
N ARG A 229 -28.73 -21.71 -2.42
CA ARG A 229 -29.76 -21.87 -1.38
C ARG A 229 -29.40 -22.90 -0.32
N ASN A 230 -28.50 -23.83 -0.62
CA ASN A 230 -28.02 -24.83 0.35
C ASN A 230 -27.15 -24.21 1.46
N GLN A 231 -26.67 -22.98 1.27
CA GLN A 231 -25.87 -22.23 2.25
C GLN A 231 -26.71 -21.42 3.23
N TYR A 232 -28.05 -21.51 3.17
CA TYR A 232 -28.94 -20.75 4.03
C TYR A 232 -29.82 -21.73 4.80
N VAL A 233 -29.43 -22.00 6.04
CA VAL A 233 -30.14 -22.94 6.92
C VAL A 233 -30.61 -22.21 8.17
N ARG A 234 -31.85 -22.52 8.57
CA ARG A 234 -32.46 -22.07 9.82
C ARG A 234 -31.77 -22.71 11.01
N GLU A 235 -32.07 -22.14 12.18
CA GLU A 235 -31.67 -22.72 13.46
C GLU A 235 -32.23 -24.12 13.69
N ASP A 236 -33.13 -24.67 12.87
CA ASP A 236 -33.59 -26.06 12.94
C ASP A 236 -32.78 -27.04 12.07
N GLY A 237 -31.83 -26.52 11.29
CA GLY A 237 -31.07 -27.26 10.31
C GLY A 237 -31.81 -27.47 8.98
N LEU A 238 -33.05 -27.00 8.87
CA LEU A 238 -33.75 -26.99 7.58
C LEU A 238 -33.28 -25.78 6.77
N LEU A 239 -33.43 -25.84 5.45
CA LEU A 239 -33.18 -24.70 4.57
C LEU A 239 -34.09 -23.52 4.94
N MET A 240 -33.54 -22.31 4.88
CA MET A 240 -34.32 -21.08 5.02
C MET A 240 -35.27 -20.95 3.83
N SER A 241 -36.52 -20.62 4.13
CA SER A 241 -37.52 -20.26 3.14
C SER A 241 -37.14 -18.96 2.42
N ASP A 242 -37.77 -18.69 1.27
CA ASP A 242 -37.53 -17.48 0.49
C ASP A 242 -37.73 -16.20 1.29
N SER A 243 -38.77 -16.13 2.12
CA SER A 243 -39.05 -14.95 2.94
C SER A 243 -37.96 -14.70 3.99
N GLU A 244 -37.38 -15.77 4.56
CA GLU A 244 -36.30 -15.69 5.54
C GLU A 244 -34.99 -15.24 4.89
N VAL A 245 -34.63 -15.80 3.73
CA VAL A 245 -33.44 -15.34 2.98
C VAL A 245 -33.61 -13.90 2.53
N ARG A 246 -34.80 -13.52 2.06
CA ARG A 246 -35.13 -12.13 1.72
C ARG A 246 -34.95 -11.18 2.90
N THR A 247 -35.35 -11.58 4.11
CA THR A 247 -35.16 -10.77 5.32
C THR A 247 -33.69 -10.57 5.64
N MET A 248 -32.88 -11.64 5.55
CA MET A 248 -31.42 -11.54 5.71
C MET A 248 -30.80 -10.62 4.64
N LEU A 249 -31.25 -10.73 3.38
CA LEU A 249 -30.77 -9.88 2.29
C LEU A 249 -31.11 -8.40 2.50
N LYS A 250 -32.25 -8.07 3.10
CA LYS A 250 -32.58 -6.67 3.50
C LYS A 250 -31.57 -6.11 4.50
N ASP A 251 -31.17 -6.90 5.48
CA ASP A 251 -30.13 -6.49 6.44
C ASP A 251 -28.77 -6.30 5.78
N VAL A 252 -28.40 -7.19 4.84
CA VAL A 252 -27.18 -7.07 4.04
C VAL A 252 -27.21 -5.81 3.18
N TYR A 253 -28.32 -5.55 2.48
CA TYR A 253 -28.55 -4.34 1.69
C TYR A 253 -28.30 -3.08 2.52
N ARG A 254 -28.95 -2.96 3.69
CA ARG A 254 -28.79 -1.80 4.59
C ARG A 254 -27.35 -1.63 5.03
N THR A 255 -26.64 -2.71 5.33
CA THR A 255 -25.22 -2.64 5.70
C THR A 255 -24.34 -2.18 4.56
N ILE A 256 -24.55 -2.67 3.34
CA ILE A 256 -23.77 -2.22 2.18
C ILE A 256 -24.10 -0.78 1.84
N ALA A 257 -25.38 -0.43 1.68
CA ALA A 257 -25.84 0.90 1.28
C ALA A 257 -25.45 2.01 2.27
N THR A 258 -25.30 1.68 3.55
CA THR A 258 -24.87 2.63 4.60
C THR A 258 -23.39 2.54 4.96
N ASN A 259 -22.62 1.70 4.26
CA ASN A 259 -21.22 1.41 4.58
C ASN A 259 -21.01 0.99 6.06
N GLY A 260 -21.95 0.20 6.57
CA GLY A 260 -21.97 -0.30 7.95
C GLY A 260 -22.35 0.73 9.02
N ALA A 261 -22.81 1.93 8.64
CA ALA A 261 -23.30 2.92 9.60
C ALA A 261 -24.56 2.46 10.34
N ASN A 262 -25.41 1.63 9.70
CA ASN A 262 -26.58 1.03 10.33
C ASN A 262 -26.24 0.24 11.62
N LYS A 263 -25.08 -0.41 11.67
CA LYS A 263 -24.66 -1.18 12.86
C LYS A 263 -24.26 -0.32 14.06
N VAL A 264 -24.06 0.99 13.87
CA VAL A 264 -23.72 1.94 14.95
C VAL A 264 -24.96 2.40 15.71
N LEU A 265 -26.11 2.52 15.02
CA LEU A 265 -27.36 3.03 15.59
C LEU A 265 -28.10 2.00 16.45
N ASP A 266 -27.95 0.70 16.16
CA ASP A 266 -28.65 -0.40 16.86
C ASP A 266 -28.17 -0.68 18.30
N GLY A 267 -27.39 0.21 18.92
CA GLY A 267 -26.88 0.03 20.29
C GLY A 267 -25.91 -1.15 20.48
N ARG A 268 -25.65 -1.94 19.44
CA ARG A 268 -24.59 -2.94 19.38
C ARG A 268 -23.25 -2.21 19.32
N LYS A 269 -22.70 -1.84 20.49
CA LYS A 269 -21.38 -1.19 20.69
C LYS A 269 -20.17 -1.95 20.12
N SER A 270 -20.36 -2.97 19.28
CA SER A 270 -19.28 -3.70 18.65
C SER A 270 -19.74 -4.22 17.29
N ILE A 271 -18.84 -4.11 16.32
CA ILE A 271 -18.90 -4.68 14.97
C ILE A 271 -19.57 -3.77 13.93
N SER A 272 -18.84 -2.73 13.53
CA SER A 272 -18.97 -2.20 12.17
C SER A 272 -17.96 -2.95 11.29
N PRO A 273 -18.36 -3.61 10.19
CA PRO A 273 -17.43 -4.30 9.28
C PRO A 273 -16.46 -3.36 8.56
N VAL A 274 -16.79 -2.06 8.52
CA VAL A 274 -16.00 -1.04 7.82
C VAL A 274 -15.68 0.11 8.79
N GLY A 275 -14.39 0.25 9.12
CA GLY A 275 -13.84 1.48 9.69
C GLY A 275 -14.29 1.86 11.11
N GLY A 276 -14.58 0.89 11.99
CA GLY A 276 -14.96 1.16 13.38
C GLY A 276 -13.96 0.65 14.42
N ARG A 277 -14.06 1.17 15.66
CA ARG A 277 -13.36 0.75 16.92
C ARG A 277 -13.54 -0.74 17.30
N SER A 278 -14.03 -1.58 16.40
CA SER A 278 -14.13 -3.03 16.61
C SER A 278 -12.74 -3.67 16.58
N LYS A 279 -12.57 -4.71 17.38
CA LYS A 279 -11.33 -5.47 17.48
C LYS A 279 -10.93 -6.03 16.11
N MET A 280 -9.73 -5.69 15.61
CA MET A 280 -9.26 -6.10 14.28
C MET A 280 -9.36 -7.61 14.05
N ALA A 281 -9.06 -8.42 15.07
CA ALA A 281 -9.21 -9.89 15.04
C ALA A 281 -10.61 -10.39 14.65
N ASN A 282 -11.64 -9.55 14.79
CA ASN A 282 -13.02 -9.87 14.49
C ASN A 282 -13.50 -9.32 13.13
N ARG A 283 -12.71 -8.49 12.42
CA ARG A 283 -13.16 -7.79 11.20
C ARG A 283 -13.65 -8.73 10.09
N HIS A 284 -13.09 -9.93 10.00
CA HIS A 284 -13.43 -10.94 8.97
C HIS A 284 -14.22 -12.14 9.53
N GLN A 285 -14.80 -12.02 10.74
CA GLN A 285 -15.55 -13.10 11.38
C GLN A 285 -17.03 -13.13 11.00
N GLU A 286 -17.58 -12.02 10.50
CA GLU A 286 -18.94 -12.00 9.97
C GLU A 286 -19.01 -12.96 8.78
N ALA A 287 -20.08 -13.77 8.75
CA ALA A 287 -20.30 -14.67 7.63
C ALA A 287 -20.34 -13.82 6.35
N ARG A 288 -19.60 -14.24 5.32
CA ARG A 288 -19.78 -13.72 3.96
C ARG A 288 -21.22 -14.03 3.58
N ALA A 289 -22.13 -13.09 3.82
CA ALA A 289 -23.55 -13.34 3.82
C ALA A 289 -24.10 -13.75 2.44
N LEU A 290 -23.37 -13.39 1.38
CA LEU A 290 -23.65 -13.78 0.02
C LEU A 290 -22.79 -14.98 -0.36
N HIS A 291 -23.43 -16.13 -0.52
CA HIS A 291 -22.85 -17.34 -1.07
C HIS A 291 -23.42 -17.54 -2.47
N PHE A 292 -22.62 -17.28 -3.51
CA PHE A 292 -23.05 -17.44 -4.89
C PHE A 292 -23.02 -18.92 -5.30
N LYS A 293 -23.96 -19.31 -6.15
CA LYS A 293 -24.07 -20.70 -6.64
C LYS A 293 -22.97 -21.10 -7.62
N ASP A 294 -22.45 -20.15 -8.38
CA ASP A 294 -21.40 -20.34 -9.38
C ASP A 294 -20.68 -19.03 -9.69
N GLY A 295 -19.64 -19.11 -10.52
CA GLY A 295 -18.85 -17.95 -10.93
C GLY A 295 -19.62 -16.97 -11.81
N ASP A 296 -20.55 -17.44 -12.65
CA ASP A 296 -21.36 -16.56 -13.50
C ASP A 296 -22.30 -15.69 -12.67
N SER A 297 -22.95 -16.27 -11.66
CA SER A 297 -23.77 -15.55 -10.69
C SER A 297 -22.98 -14.49 -9.93
N TRP A 298 -21.73 -14.79 -9.58
CA TRP A 298 -20.83 -13.82 -8.96
C TRP A 298 -20.43 -12.70 -9.95
N LEU A 299 -20.10 -13.04 -11.20
CA LEU A 299 -19.72 -12.09 -12.25
C LEU A 299 -20.87 -11.13 -12.58
N GLU A 300 -22.09 -11.64 -12.71
CA GLU A 300 -23.30 -10.85 -12.92
C GLU A 300 -23.58 -9.90 -11.75
N TYR A 301 -23.47 -10.39 -10.51
CA TYR A 301 -23.60 -9.55 -9.33
C TYR A 301 -22.56 -8.43 -9.33
N GLN A 302 -21.31 -8.76 -9.60
CA GLN A 302 -20.20 -7.81 -9.59
C GLN A 302 -20.28 -6.78 -10.71
N ALA A 303 -20.81 -7.15 -11.87
CA ALA A 303 -21.07 -6.23 -12.96
C ALA A 303 -22.06 -5.12 -12.55
N LYS A 304 -23.11 -5.47 -11.79
CA LYS A 304 -24.17 -4.52 -11.42
C LYS A 304 -23.97 -3.83 -10.08
N PHE A 305 -23.54 -4.54 -9.05
CA PHE A 305 -23.47 -4.04 -7.67
C PHE A 305 -22.06 -4.00 -7.10
N GLY A 306 -21.09 -4.46 -7.89
CA GLY A 306 -19.69 -4.52 -7.51
C GLY A 306 -18.82 -3.53 -8.25
N THR A 307 -17.51 -3.77 -8.16
CA THR A 307 -16.46 -2.92 -8.75
C THR A 307 -15.62 -3.66 -9.79
N TYR A 308 -15.97 -4.91 -10.12
CA TYR A 308 -15.15 -5.78 -10.97
C TYR A 308 -14.93 -5.24 -12.38
N ASN A 309 -15.98 -4.72 -13.03
CA ASN A 309 -15.87 -4.18 -14.38
C ASN A 309 -15.11 -2.84 -14.42
N GLU A 310 -15.12 -2.07 -13.33
CA GLU A 310 -14.39 -0.80 -13.21
C GLU A 310 -12.92 -0.98 -12.83
N THR A 311 -12.69 -1.84 -11.84
CA THR A 311 -11.41 -1.97 -11.14
C THR A 311 -10.56 -3.07 -11.76
N GLY A 312 -11.22 -4.13 -12.27
CA GLY A 312 -10.57 -5.30 -12.85
C GLY A 312 -10.07 -6.29 -11.81
N PHE A 313 -9.82 -7.52 -12.30
CA PHE A 313 -9.36 -8.66 -11.49
C PHE A 313 -8.06 -8.37 -10.71
N HIS A 314 -7.03 -7.85 -11.40
CA HIS A 314 -5.71 -7.56 -10.83
C HIS A 314 -5.77 -6.60 -9.65
N GLU A 315 -6.48 -5.50 -9.80
CA GLU A 315 -6.55 -4.45 -8.79
C GLU A 315 -7.37 -4.90 -7.57
N ILE A 316 -8.45 -5.67 -7.78
CA ILE A 316 -9.22 -6.30 -6.70
C ILE A 316 -8.35 -7.25 -5.87
N LEU A 317 -7.62 -8.14 -6.53
CA LEU A 317 -6.74 -9.09 -5.86
C LEU A 317 -5.59 -8.38 -5.14
N LYS A 318 -4.97 -7.38 -5.79
CA LYS A 318 -3.92 -6.54 -5.18
C LYS A 318 -4.43 -5.81 -3.95
N ASN A 319 -5.59 -5.16 -4.02
CA ASN A 319 -6.15 -4.38 -2.91
C ASN A 319 -6.56 -5.27 -1.73
N HIS A 320 -7.12 -6.45 -2.01
CA HIS A 320 -7.38 -7.44 -0.96
C HIS A 320 -6.09 -7.89 -0.28
N THR A 321 -5.07 -8.23 -1.06
CA THR A 321 -3.76 -8.65 -0.57
C THR A 321 -3.10 -7.56 0.27
N HIS A 322 -3.16 -6.32 -0.19
CA HIS A 322 -2.61 -5.17 0.53
C HIS A 322 -3.32 -4.97 1.89
N ARG A 323 -4.67 -5.02 1.90
CA ARG A 323 -5.45 -4.90 3.13
C ARG A 323 -5.10 -6.00 4.14
N MET A 324 -5.11 -7.26 3.69
CA MET A 324 -4.76 -8.40 4.54
C MET A 324 -3.33 -8.26 5.10
N SER A 325 -2.39 -7.81 4.28
CA SER A 325 -0.99 -7.59 4.69
C SER A 325 -0.87 -6.55 5.80
N THR A 326 -1.54 -5.41 5.63
CA THR A 326 -1.54 -4.33 6.62
C THR A 326 -2.18 -4.78 7.94
N GLU A 327 -3.34 -5.42 7.89
CA GLU A 327 -4.04 -5.89 9.10
C GLU A 327 -3.23 -6.96 9.84
N ILE A 328 -2.63 -7.90 9.11
CA ILE A 328 -1.78 -8.94 9.69
C ILE A 328 -0.53 -8.33 10.32
N ALA A 329 0.15 -7.40 9.63
CA ALA A 329 1.32 -6.72 10.17
C ALA A 329 0.97 -5.92 11.43
N MET A 330 -0.15 -5.19 11.44
CA MET A 330 -0.64 -4.49 12.63
C MET A 330 -0.90 -5.46 13.79
N MET A 331 -1.59 -6.58 13.53
CA MET A 331 -1.88 -7.58 14.56
C MET A 331 -0.64 -8.33 15.06
N GLN A 332 0.38 -8.49 14.21
CA GLN A 332 1.67 -9.06 14.58
C GLN A 332 2.48 -8.19 15.53
N ASN A 333 2.31 -6.86 15.46
CA ASN A 333 3.07 -5.91 16.27
C ASN A 333 2.30 -5.44 17.51
N PHE A 334 1.01 -5.12 17.37
CA PHE A 334 0.20 -4.49 18.43
C PHE A 334 -0.89 -5.40 19.00
N GLY A 335 -0.85 -6.69 18.67
CA GLY A 335 -1.78 -7.69 19.20
C GLY A 335 -3.15 -7.68 18.53
N SER A 336 -4.11 -8.37 19.16
CA SER A 336 -5.41 -8.66 18.54
C SER A 336 -6.34 -7.44 18.41
N ASN A 337 -6.03 -6.33 19.12
CA ASN A 337 -6.65 -5.01 18.91
C ASN A 337 -5.58 -3.91 18.73
N PRO A 338 -4.98 -3.79 17.53
CA PRO A 338 -3.87 -2.87 17.29
C PRO A 338 -4.17 -1.42 17.62
N ARG A 339 -5.41 -0.97 17.33
CA ARG A 339 -5.83 0.42 17.55
C ARG A 339 -5.79 0.78 19.03
N LEU A 340 -6.47 -0.02 19.83
CA LEU A 340 -6.53 0.19 21.28
C LEU A 340 -5.13 0.09 21.90
N SER A 341 -4.34 -0.91 21.49
CA SER A 341 -2.98 -1.06 22.01
C SER A 341 -2.11 0.16 21.67
N PHE A 342 -2.19 0.65 20.43
CA PHE A 342 -1.41 1.82 20.00
C PHE A 342 -1.87 3.10 20.71
N GLU A 343 -3.17 3.37 20.79
CA GLU A 343 -3.71 4.55 21.48
C GLU A 343 -3.32 4.55 22.96
N ASN A 344 -3.43 3.41 23.65
CA ASN A 344 -3.04 3.30 25.06
C ASN A 344 -1.54 3.54 25.26
N LEU A 345 -0.69 2.93 24.43
CA LEU A 345 0.76 3.14 24.50
C LEU A 345 1.14 4.61 24.22
N LEU A 346 0.46 5.24 23.27
CA LEU A 346 0.68 6.64 22.91
C LEU A 346 0.25 7.58 24.03
N GLU A 347 -0.92 7.34 24.63
CA GLU A 347 -1.44 8.12 25.75
C GLU A 347 -0.54 7.96 27.00
N GLU A 348 -0.10 6.74 27.29
CA GLU A 348 0.83 6.45 28.39
C GLU A 348 2.17 7.16 28.17
N ALA A 349 2.75 7.05 26.97
CA ALA A 349 3.98 7.72 26.60
C ALA A 349 3.86 9.25 26.71
N SER A 350 2.77 9.82 26.19
CA SER A 350 2.49 11.26 26.27
C SER A 350 2.31 11.74 27.71
N THR A 351 1.61 10.97 28.53
CA THR A 351 1.37 11.31 29.94
C THR A 351 2.67 11.29 30.73
N LYS A 352 3.49 10.23 30.57
CA LYS A 352 4.80 10.13 31.23
C LYS A 352 5.74 11.27 30.82
N LEU A 353 5.81 11.58 29.53
CA LEU A 353 6.64 12.69 29.05
C LEU A 353 6.17 14.05 29.59
N LYS A 354 4.86 14.29 29.72
CA LYS A 354 4.34 15.55 30.28
C LYS A 354 4.52 15.66 31.80
N ALA A 355 4.52 14.53 32.50
CA ALA A 355 4.74 14.46 33.94
C ALA A 355 6.20 14.69 34.33
N ASP A 356 7.14 14.47 33.40
CA ASP A 356 8.55 14.76 33.60
C ASP A 356 8.80 16.29 33.68
N PRO A 357 9.33 16.81 34.81
CA PRO A 357 9.63 18.22 34.97
C PRO A 357 10.54 18.81 33.88
N GLU A 358 11.45 18.02 33.29
CA GLU A 358 12.33 18.47 32.21
C GLU A 358 11.57 18.88 30.94
N ASN A 359 10.32 18.42 30.80
CA ASN A 359 9.45 18.68 29.67
C ASN A 359 8.33 19.67 29.99
N GLY A 360 8.37 20.37 31.13
CA GLY A 360 7.31 21.29 31.57
C GLY A 360 6.95 22.39 30.55
N SER A 361 7.92 22.84 29.74
CA SER A 361 7.70 23.82 28.65
C SER A 361 7.38 23.19 27.29
N LYS A 362 7.46 21.87 27.16
CA LYS A 362 7.36 21.12 25.89
C LYS A 362 6.02 20.41 25.68
N HIS A 363 5.02 20.65 26.53
CA HIS A 363 3.71 19.98 26.44
C HIS A 363 3.06 20.14 25.05
N GLY A 364 3.15 21.33 24.45
CA GLY A 364 2.63 21.58 23.10
C GLY A 364 3.38 20.82 22.00
N GLU A 365 4.68 20.57 22.15
CA GLU A 365 5.46 19.74 21.22
C GLU A 365 5.10 18.26 21.36
N ILE A 366 4.95 17.79 22.59
CA ILE A 366 4.50 16.42 22.89
C ILE A 366 3.12 16.18 22.26
N ASP A 367 2.18 17.11 22.39
CA ASP A 367 0.85 17.01 21.77
C ASP A 367 0.91 16.96 20.25
N LYS A 368 1.80 17.76 19.64
CA LYS A 368 2.03 17.71 18.18
C LYS A 368 2.62 16.36 17.75
N GLN A 369 3.58 15.82 18.52
CA GLN A 369 4.15 14.49 18.25
C GLN A 369 3.10 13.39 18.37
N SER A 370 2.26 13.42 19.42
CA SER A 370 1.17 12.46 19.61
C SER A 370 0.16 12.52 18.47
N LYS A 371 -0.26 13.72 18.05
CA LYS A 371 -1.15 13.90 16.88
C LYS A 371 -0.52 13.36 15.59
N ARG A 372 0.78 13.57 15.38
CA ARG A 372 1.50 13.00 14.22
C ARG A 372 1.57 11.48 14.26
N ALA A 373 1.88 10.88 15.42
CA ALA A 373 1.89 9.43 15.58
C ALA A 373 0.51 8.82 15.29
N LEU A 374 -0.56 9.45 15.77
CA LEU A 374 -1.93 9.04 15.48
C LEU A 374 -2.30 9.20 14.01
N SER A 375 -1.87 10.29 13.36
CA SER A 375 -2.06 10.51 11.92
C SER A 375 -1.37 9.43 11.08
N MET A 376 -0.14 9.03 11.44
CA MET A 376 0.57 7.92 10.81
C MET A 376 -0.18 6.60 10.99
N TYR A 377 -0.67 6.31 12.20
CA TYR A 377 -1.49 5.12 12.43
C TYR A 377 -2.74 5.13 11.54
N ASN A 378 -3.48 6.24 11.52
CA ASN A 378 -4.69 6.37 10.70
C ASN A 378 -4.40 6.20 9.21
N THR A 379 -3.28 6.75 8.75
CA THR A 379 -2.84 6.65 7.36
C THR A 379 -2.45 5.23 6.98
N LEU A 380 -1.88 4.45 7.92
CA LEU A 380 -1.56 3.05 7.68
C LEU A 380 -2.80 2.14 7.78
N ASP A 381 -3.68 2.33 8.78
CA ASP A 381 -4.90 1.50 8.92
C ASP A 381 -5.88 1.76 7.77
N ALA A 382 -5.99 3.03 7.35
CA ALA A 382 -6.80 3.61 6.26
C ALA A 382 -7.96 2.72 5.78
N ASN A 383 -8.74 2.23 6.73
CA ASN A 383 -10.13 1.81 6.61
C ASN A 383 -11.05 2.98 7.00
N THR A 384 -10.53 4.21 6.99
CA THR A 384 -11.32 5.43 7.21
C THR A 384 -12.38 5.46 6.13
N ARG A 385 -13.65 5.46 6.54
CA ARG A 385 -14.78 5.58 5.63
C ARG A 385 -14.50 6.77 4.72
N ALA A 386 -14.19 6.52 3.45
CA ALA A 386 -14.14 7.59 2.47
C ALA A 386 -15.49 8.29 2.55
N VAL A 387 -15.50 9.58 2.89
CA VAL A 387 -16.73 10.36 2.83
C VAL A 387 -17.01 10.48 1.35
N ASP A 388 -17.95 9.67 0.87
CA ASP A 388 -18.30 9.68 -0.52
C ASP A 388 -19.00 11.01 -0.85
N SER A 389 -18.22 11.94 -1.39
CA SER A 389 -18.69 13.26 -1.74
C SER A 389 -18.51 13.49 -3.24
N THR A 390 -19.49 14.12 -3.87
CA THR A 390 -19.35 14.62 -5.25
C THR A 390 -18.10 15.48 -5.40
N LEU A 391 -17.76 16.27 -4.37
CA LEU A 391 -16.55 17.07 -4.33
C LEU A 391 -15.27 16.21 -4.42
N GLY A 392 -15.14 15.16 -3.61
CA GLY A 392 -13.99 14.26 -3.66
C GLY A 392 -13.83 13.57 -5.02
N ASN A 393 -14.94 13.15 -5.63
CA ASN A 393 -14.93 12.56 -6.97
C ASN A 393 -14.48 13.55 -8.05
N VAL A 394 -14.99 14.79 -8.02
CA VAL A 394 -14.58 15.83 -8.98
C VAL A 394 -13.11 16.21 -8.77
N MET A 395 -12.70 16.46 -7.53
CA MET A 395 -11.33 16.85 -7.19
C MET A 395 -10.33 15.74 -7.51
N GLY A 396 -10.67 14.48 -7.22
CA GLY A 396 -9.88 13.31 -7.65
C GLY A 396 -9.71 13.25 -9.16
N GLY A 397 -10.79 13.44 -9.92
CA GLY A 397 -10.73 13.45 -11.38
C GLY A 397 -9.87 14.58 -11.93
N LEU A 398 -9.97 15.79 -11.36
CA LEU A 398 -9.13 16.93 -11.73
C LEU A 398 -7.65 16.69 -11.42
N ARG A 399 -7.34 16.12 -10.25
CA ARG A 399 -5.97 15.73 -9.87
C ARG A 399 -5.40 14.67 -10.79
N ALA A 400 -6.20 13.70 -11.21
CA ALA A 400 -5.80 12.69 -12.19
C ALA A 400 -5.56 13.31 -13.57
N LEU A 401 -6.40 14.25 -14.01
CA LEU A 401 -6.17 15.01 -15.24
C LEU A 401 -4.87 15.83 -15.18
N MET A 402 -4.55 16.43 -14.04
CA MET A 402 -3.26 17.09 -13.83
C MET A 402 -2.08 16.10 -13.94
N VAL A 403 -2.20 14.88 -13.41
CA VAL A 403 -1.19 13.84 -13.61
C VAL A 403 -1.02 13.50 -15.09
N ALA A 404 -2.12 13.26 -15.79
CA ALA A 404 -2.14 12.90 -17.20
C ALA A 404 -1.55 13.99 -18.12
N SER A 405 -1.69 15.25 -17.73
CA SER A 405 -1.19 16.40 -18.51
C SER A 405 0.21 16.86 -18.12
N LYS A 406 0.64 16.68 -16.86
CA LYS A 406 1.94 17.20 -16.38
C LYS A 406 3.04 16.15 -16.26
N LEU A 407 2.72 14.85 -16.11
CA LEU A 407 3.71 13.80 -15.83
C LEU A 407 4.17 12.97 -17.04
N GLY A 408 3.71 13.26 -18.26
CA GLY A 408 4.16 12.49 -19.44
C GLY A 408 5.66 12.61 -19.74
N GLY A 409 6.28 13.73 -19.34
CA GLY A 409 7.71 13.99 -19.55
C GLY A 409 8.61 13.61 -18.37
N THR A 410 8.05 13.17 -17.23
CA THR A 410 8.84 12.96 -16.01
C THR A 410 9.70 11.71 -16.02
N THR A 411 9.54 10.83 -17.01
CA THR A 411 10.46 9.71 -17.25
C THR A 411 11.89 10.19 -17.41
N LEU A 412 12.12 11.31 -18.12
CA LEU A 412 13.47 11.89 -18.27
C LEU A 412 14.01 12.42 -16.93
N THR A 413 13.14 12.96 -16.08
CA THR A 413 13.55 13.46 -14.75
C THR A 413 13.80 12.35 -13.74
N ALA A 414 13.20 11.16 -13.93
CA ALA A 414 13.43 9.99 -13.08
C ALA A 414 14.90 9.52 -13.12
N ILE A 415 15.69 9.98 -14.10
CA ILE A 415 17.15 9.77 -14.12
C ILE A 415 17.83 10.36 -12.88
N GLY A 416 17.24 11.40 -12.25
CA GLY A 416 17.68 11.93 -10.97
C GLY A 416 17.71 10.89 -9.84
N ASP A 417 16.86 9.86 -9.90
CA ASP A 417 16.84 8.79 -8.91
C ASP A 417 18.08 7.88 -8.99
N HIS A 418 18.80 7.88 -10.11
CA HIS A 418 20.05 7.15 -10.25
C HIS A 418 21.17 7.76 -9.38
N ALA A 419 21.14 9.07 -9.11
CA ALA A 419 22.08 9.71 -8.19
C ALA A 419 21.89 9.21 -6.75
N SER A 420 20.63 9.18 -6.29
CA SER A 420 20.21 8.60 -5.01
C SER A 420 20.61 7.14 -4.91
N THR A 421 20.25 6.36 -5.92
CA THR A 421 20.55 4.92 -5.99
C THR A 421 22.05 4.68 -5.95
N LYS A 422 22.85 5.43 -6.71
CA LYS A 422 24.31 5.33 -6.69
C LYS A 422 24.87 5.62 -5.30
N LYS A 423 24.38 6.65 -4.61
CA LYS A 423 24.84 6.99 -3.25
C LYS A 423 24.56 5.85 -2.27
N ILE A 424 23.33 5.32 -2.29
CA ILE A 424 22.91 4.25 -1.37
C ILE A 424 23.59 2.92 -1.72
N ALA A 425 23.73 2.60 -3.02
CA ALA A 425 24.48 1.44 -3.48
C ALA A 425 25.91 1.46 -2.94
N ASN A 426 26.63 2.58 -3.08
CA ASN A 426 27.98 2.71 -2.55
C ASN A 426 28.04 2.55 -1.02
N MET A 427 27.02 3.03 -0.29
CA MET A 427 26.93 2.81 1.17
C MET A 427 26.72 1.34 1.54
N LEU A 428 25.98 0.61 0.71
CA LEU A 428 25.85 -0.84 0.80
C LEU A 428 27.05 -1.57 0.19
N GLY A 429 28.17 -0.90 -0.13
CA GLY A 429 29.32 -1.52 -0.77
C GLY A 429 29.04 -2.14 -2.15
N LEU A 430 27.94 -1.75 -2.80
CA LEU A 430 27.55 -2.21 -4.12
C LEU A 430 28.14 -1.30 -5.20
N SER A 431 28.63 -1.90 -6.29
CA SER A 431 29.03 -1.12 -7.46
C SER A 431 27.79 -0.72 -8.26
N TYR A 432 27.50 0.58 -8.31
CA TYR A 432 26.42 1.07 -9.14
C TYR A 432 26.64 0.77 -10.64
N THR A 433 27.84 1.03 -11.16
CA THR A 433 28.13 0.87 -12.60
C THR A 433 28.38 -0.57 -13.03
N LYS A 434 28.92 -1.43 -12.16
CA LYS A 434 29.24 -2.82 -12.50
C LYS A 434 28.15 -3.82 -12.10
N SER A 435 27.23 -3.45 -11.21
CA SER A 435 26.20 -4.37 -10.70
C SER A 435 24.79 -3.82 -10.91
N VAL A 436 24.47 -2.65 -10.34
CA VAL A 436 23.09 -2.11 -10.35
C VAL A 436 22.66 -1.69 -11.75
N LEU A 437 23.49 -0.94 -12.49
CA LEU A 437 23.15 -0.43 -13.80
C LEU A 437 22.98 -1.54 -14.86
N PRO A 438 23.87 -2.54 -14.97
CA PRO A 438 23.65 -3.67 -15.88
C PRO A 438 22.38 -4.46 -15.55
N GLU A 439 22.11 -4.72 -14.27
CA GLU A 439 20.87 -5.37 -13.85
C GLU A 439 19.64 -4.51 -14.17
N TYR A 440 19.72 -3.20 -13.97
CA TYR A 440 18.65 -2.27 -14.35
C TYR A 440 18.31 -2.36 -15.84
N MET A 441 19.31 -2.42 -16.72
CA MET A 441 19.09 -2.61 -18.15
C MET A 441 18.37 -3.92 -18.47
N LYS A 442 18.72 -5.03 -17.80
CA LYS A 442 17.98 -6.30 -17.93
C LYS A 442 16.52 -6.14 -17.47
N GLN A 443 16.31 -5.47 -16.34
CA GLN A 443 15.01 -5.30 -15.71
C GLN A 443 14.07 -4.31 -16.43
N LEU A 444 14.56 -3.55 -17.41
CA LEU A 444 13.73 -2.75 -18.32
C LEU A 444 13.05 -3.59 -19.41
N THR A 445 13.55 -4.80 -19.67
CA THR A 445 12.97 -5.72 -20.66
C THR A 445 11.77 -6.48 -20.09
N GLN A 446 10.84 -6.89 -20.97
CA GLN A 446 9.74 -7.78 -20.59
C GLN A 446 10.17 -9.25 -20.69
N GLY A 447 9.46 -10.14 -19.97
CA GLY A 447 9.70 -11.58 -19.97
C GLY A 447 10.64 -12.04 -18.86
N LYS A 448 11.54 -12.98 -19.19
CA LYS A 448 12.33 -13.81 -18.25
C LYS A 448 12.87 -13.06 -17.01
N TYR A 449 13.61 -11.97 -17.19
CA TYR A 449 14.24 -11.24 -16.06
C TYR A 449 13.24 -10.52 -15.16
N ARG A 450 12.18 -9.97 -15.75
CA ARG A 450 11.08 -9.36 -15.01
C ARG A 450 10.33 -10.43 -14.22
N ASP A 451 9.99 -11.54 -14.88
CA ASP A 451 9.18 -12.60 -14.28
C ASP A 451 9.91 -13.30 -13.14
N GLU A 452 11.23 -13.51 -13.27
CA GLU A 452 12.10 -13.92 -12.15
C GLU A 452 11.94 -13.01 -10.93
N ALA A 453 12.12 -11.71 -11.13
CA ALA A 453 12.06 -10.74 -10.03
C ALA A 453 10.66 -10.69 -9.38
N LEU A 454 9.59 -10.83 -10.18
CA LEU A 454 8.21 -10.91 -9.68
C LEU A 454 8.00 -12.16 -8.81
N ARG A 455 8.56 -13.32 -9.18
CA ARG A 455 8.54 -14.55 -8.36
C ARG A 455 9.29 -14.41 -7.03
N PHE A 456 10.23 -13.47 -6.94
CA PHE A 456 10.88 -13.09 -5.67
C PHE A 456 10.12 -12.00 -4.90
N GLY A 457 9.02 -11.49 -5.47
CA GLY A 457 8.17 -10.48 -4.84
C GLY A 457 8.59 -9.03 -5.13
N LEU A 458 9.42 -8.78 -6.13
CA LEU A 458 10.04 -7.48 -6.40
C LEU A 458 9.32 -6.72 -7.53
N GLY A 459 9.08 -5.41 -7.34
CA GLY A 459 8.51 -4.53 -8.38
C GLY A 459 7.05 -4.82 -8.76
N ILE A 460 6.30 -5.48 -7.87
CA ILE A 460 4.90 -5.89 -8.10
C ILE A 460 3.94 -4.70 -8.01
N THR A 461 4.15 -3.78 -7.07
CA THR A 461 3.23 -2.65 -6.83
C THR A 461 3.12 -1.75 -8.06
N GLU A 462 4.24 -1.55 -8.77
CA GLU A 462 4.35 -0.71 -9.96
C GLU A 462 3.74 -1.37 -11.20
N MET A 463 3.64 -2.71 -11.22
CA MET A 463 3.12 -3.50 -12.35
C MET A 463 1.63 -3.26 -12.60
N VAL A 464 0.85 -2.97 -11.56
CA VAL A 464 -0.61 -2.75 -11.68
C VAL A 464 -0.94 -1.30 -12.09
N GLY A 465 0.08 -0.44 -12.25
CA GLY A 465 -0.09 0.92 -12.78
C GLY A 465 -0.84 1.87 -11.85
N SER A 466 -0.64 1.74 -10.54
CA SER A 466 -1.45 2.47 -9.55
C SER A 466 -1.12 3.97 -9.47
N THR A 467 -2.12 4.81 -9.71
CA THR A 467 -2.11 6.24 -9.37
C THR A 467 -2.06 6.51 -7.86
N SER A 468 -2.27 5.48 -7.03
CA SER A 468 -2.26 5.54 -5.57
C SER A 468 -0.95 6.05 -4.96
N ARG A 469 0.17 6.04 -5.70
CA ARG A 469 1.43 6.69 -5.28
C ARG A 469 1.33 8.22 -5.17
N PHE A 470 0.36 8.83 -5.85
CA PHE A 470 0.10 10.28 -5.84
C PHE A 470 -1.05 10.69 -4.92
N GLY A 471 -1.53 9.78 -4.06
CA GLY A 471 -2.49 10.10 -2.98
C GLY A 471 -3.95 9.73 -3.22
N ASP A 472 -4.29 9.08 -4.34
CA ASP A 472 -5.65 8.55 -4.61
C ASP A 472 -5.68 7.03 -4.53
N ALA A 473 -6.11 6.48 -3.39
CA ALA A 473 -6.32 5.04 -3.22
C ALA A 473 -7.80 4.68 -2.99
N ASP A 474 -8.71 5.65 -3.02
CA ASP A 474 -10.12 5.40 -2.75
C ASP A 474 -10.81 4.99 -4.05
N VAL A 475 -11.25 3.73 -4.10
CA VAL A 475 -12.03 3.19 -5.23
C VAL A 475 -13.33 3.98 -5.32
N VAL A 476 -13.40 4.82 -6.34
CA VAL A 476 -14.52 5.70 -6.61
C VAL A 476 -15.60 4.94 -7.38
N SER A 477 -16.81 4.95 -6.83
CA SER A 477 -17.98 4.38 -7.48
C SER A 477 -18.24 5.00 -8.85
N SER A 478 -18.43 4.17 -9.89
CA SER A 478 -18.88 4.59 -11.22
C SER A 478 -20.38 4.88 -11.30
N ALA A 479 -21.11 4.78 -10.18
CA ALA A 479 -22.56 4.93 -10.14
C ALA A 479 -23.00 6.36 -10.53
N THR A 480 -22.23 7.39 -10.16
CA THR A 480 -22.59 8.79 -10.42
C THR A 480 -21.82 9.39 -11.59
N LYS A 481 -22.33 10.49 -12.17
CA LYS A 481 -21.61 11.23 -13.24
C LYS A 481 -20.22 11.67 -12.77
N ALA A 482 -20.11 12.23 -11.56
CA ALA A 482 -18.83 12.65 -10.97
C ALA A 482 -17.89 11.47 -10.72
N GLY A 483 -18.43 10.34 -10.25
CA GLY A 483 -17.65 9.11 -10.06
C GLY A 483 -17.11 8.53 -11.37
N ARG A 484 -17.93 8.48 -12.43
CA ARG A 484 -17.48 8.09 -13.79
C ARG A 484 -16.41 9.02 -14.33
N PHE A 485 -16.55 10.33 -14.11
CA PHE A 485 -15.52 11.30 -14.49
C PHE A 485 -14.20 10.96 -13.79
N ASN A 486 -14.20 10.78 -12.47
CA ASN A 486 -12.99 10.41 -11.72
C ASN A 486 -12.36 9.12 -12.25
N ALA A 487 -13.13 8.03 -12.34
CA ALA A 487 -12.64 6.73 -12.78
C ALA A 487 -11.98 6.81 -14.17
N ARG A 488 -12.60 7.54 -15.12
CA ARG A 488 -12.01 7.77 -16.45
C ARG A 488 -10.73 8.58 -16.39
N MET A 489 -10.67 9.63 -15.58
CA MET A 489 -9.46 10.44 -15.43
C MET A 489 -8.33 9.67 -14.74
N GLN A 490 -8.63 8.80 -13.78
CA GLN A 490 -7.65 7.89 -13.15
C GLN A 490 -7.09 6.90 -14.18
N GLN A 491 -7.95 6.30 -15.00
CA GLN A 491 -7.52 5.40 -16.07
C GLN A 491 -6.63 6.14 -17.09
N LEU A 492 -7.00 7.36 -17.45
CA LEU A 492 -6.22 8.23 -18.32
C LEU A 492 -4.84 8.53 -17.71
N ALA A 493 -4.79 8.92 -16.43
CA ALA A 493 -3.54 9.15 -15.70
C ALA A 493 -2.66 7.90 -15.65
N SER A 494 -3.23 6.73 -15.28
CA SER A 494 -2.52 5.45 -15.28
C SER A 494 -1.95 5.13 -16.67
N THR A 495 -2.76 5.34 -17.72
CA THR A 495 -2.34 5.12 -19.11
C THR A 495 -1.20 6.05 -19.51
N THR A 496 -1.28 7.35 -19.21
CA THR A 496 -0.16 8.29 -19.45
C THR A 496 1.12 7.83 -18.78
N LEU A 497 1.05 7.37 -17.52
CA LEU A 497 2.22 6.90 -16.77
C LEU A 497 2.82 5.60 -17.33
N LYS A 498 1.98 4.72 -17.89
CA LYS A 498 2.43 3.50 -18.58
C LYS A 498 3.07 3.86 -19.93
N ILE A 499 2.41 4.69 -20.74
CA ILE A 499 2.88 5.14 -22.07
C ILE A 499 4.18 5.95 -21.97
N SER A 500 4.35 6.75 -20.92
CA SER A 500 5.59 7.50 -20.70
C SER A 500 6.77 6.59 -20.34
N GLY A 501 6.53 5.34 -19.94
CA GLY A 501 7.53 4.40 -19.45
C GLY A 501 7.94 4.61 -17.99
N LEU A 502 7.35 5.58 -17.27
CA LEU A 502 7.75 5.90 -15.91
C LEU A 502 7.61 4.72 -14.95
N ASN A 503 6.52 3.94 -15.07
CA ASN A 503 6.33 2.76 -14.23
C ASN A 503 7.38 1.68 -14.50
N ALA A 504 7.77 1.48 -15.76
CA ALA A 504 8.79 0.51 -16.14
C ALA A 504 10.18 0.89 -15.61
N VAL A 505 10.54 2.17 -15.71
CA VAL A 505 11.80 2.73 -15.20
C VAL A 505 11.88 2.62 -13.67
N THR A 506 10.83 3.04 -12.95
CA THR A 506 10.81 2.92 -11.48
C THR A 506 10.84 1.46 -11.03
N ALA A 507 9.99 0.61 -11.61
CA ALA A 507 9.93 -0.82 -11.26
C ALA A 507 11.26 -1.52 -11.57
N GLY A 508 11.85 -1.24 -12.74
CA GLY A 508 13.11 -1.81 -13.17
C GLY A 508 14.24 -1.47 -12.19
N MET A 509 14.31 -0.22 -11.73
CA MET A 509 15.34 0.20 -10.76
C MET A 509 15.17 -0.49 -9.41
N LYS A 510 13.93 -0.58 -8.90
CA LYS A 510 13.64 -1.30 -7.64
C LYS A 510 14.02 -2.78 -7.73
N ARG A 511 13.61 -3.45 -8.80
CA ARG A 511 13.96 -4.86 -9.06
C ARG A 511 15.47 -5.04 -9.10
N ALA A 512 16.17 -4.21 -9.87
CA ALA A 512 17.61 -4.31 -10.03
C ALA A 512 18.38 -4.07 -8.73
N PHE A 513 18.05 -2.99 -8.02
CA PHE A 513 18.68 -2.68 -6.74
C PHE A 513 18.47 -3.80 -5.73
N ASN A 514 17.24 -4.31 -5.61
CA ASN A 514 16.93 -5.40 -4.69
C ASN A 514 17.63 -6.70 -5.07
N LEU A 515 17.64 -7.10 -6.34
CA LEU A 515 18.31 -8.32 -6.78
C LEU A 515 19.80 -8.27 -6.47
N VAL A 516 20.46 -7.15 -6.77
CA VAL A 516 21.88 -6.95 -6.48
C VAL A 516 22.14 -6.94 -4.97
N HIS A 517 21.27 -6.31 -4.19
CA HIS A 517 21.38 -6.30 -2.73
C HIS A 517 21.17 -7.72 -2.13
N MET A 518 20.15 -8.44 -2.59
CA MET A 518 19.86 -9.83 -2.20
C MET A 518 21.01 -10.77 -2.56
N ASN A 519 21.62 -10.59 -3.74
CA ASN A 519 22.81 -11.33 -4.16
C ASN A 519 24.01 -11.04 -3.24
N LYS A 520 24.29 -9.77 -2.90
CA LYS A 520 25.34 -9.42 -1.91
C LYS A 520 25.10 -10.10 -0.56
N ILE A 521 23.87 -10.06 -0.03
CA ILE A 521 23.56 -10.71 1.26
C ILE A 521 23.73 -12.23 1.16
N ALA A 522 23.33 -12.84 0.04
CA ALA A 522 23.54 -14.27 -0.21
C ALA A 522 25.02 -14.64 -0.14
N GLU A 523 25.88 -13.90 -0.84
CA GLU A 523 27.33 -14.12 -0.84
C GLU A 523 27.94 -13.95 0.54
N MET A 524 27.63 -12.84 1.22
CA MET A 524 28.17 -12.56 2.56
C MET A 524 27.76 -13.59 3.60
N THR A 525 26.53 -14.10 3.55
CA THR A 525 26.06 -15.12 4.50
C THR A 525 26.76 -16.47 4.26
N ARG A 526 27.30 -16.73 3.06
CA ARG A 526 28.14 -17.91 2.82
C ARG A 526 29.55 -17.75 3.38
N SER A 527 30.13 -16.56 3.29
CA SER A 527 31.55 -16.36 3.59
C SER A 527 31.86 -15.81 4.99
N THR A 528 30.91 -15.10 5.62
CA THR A 528 31.25 -14.19 6.72
C THR A 528 30.37 -14.42 7.96
N HIS A 529 31.01 -14.52 9.13
CA HIS A 529 30.31 -14.61 10.41
C HIS A 529 29.98 -13.20 10.92
N TRP A 530 28.97 -13.06 11.79
CA TRP A 530 28.49 -11.76 12.26
C TRP A 530 29.61 -10.87 12.84
N LYS A 531 30.49 -11.45 13.65
CA LYS A 531 31.64 -10.76 14.26
C LYS A 531 32.69 -10.25 13.25
N ASP A 532 32.75 -10.86 12.06
CA ASP A 532 33.73 -10.57 11.02
C ASP A 532 33.16 -9.62 9.95
N LEU A 533 31.91 -9.16 10.11
CA LEU A 533 31.28 -8.19 9.23
C LEU A 533 31.96 -6.81 9.36
N GLY A 534 32.10 -6.12 8.23
CA GLY A 534 32.61 -4.76 8.19
C GLY A 534 31.77 -3.79 9.04
N LYS A 535 32.40 -2.74 9.57
CA LYS A 535 31.74 -1.76 10.45
C LYS A 535 30.50 -1.12 9.82
N ASP A 536 30.56 -0.80 8.52
CA ASP A 536 29.46 -0.19 7.79
C ASP A 536 28.30 -1.18 7.55
N ASP A 537 28.60 -2.42 7.18
CA ASP A 537 27.59 -3.47 7.03
C ASP A 537 26.89 -3.76 8.36
N LEU A 538 27.65 -3.89 9.45
CA LEU A 538 27.09 -4.06 10.80
C LEU A 538 26.20 -2.89 11.21
N LYS A 539 26.61 -1.66 10.89
CA LYS A 539 25.81 -0.46 11.18
C LYS A 539 24.48 -0.50 10.43
N ILE A 540 24.49 -0.86 9.14
CA ILE A 540 23.29 -0.92 8.32
C ILE A 540 22.36 -2.05 8.78
N LEU A 541 22.91 -3.23 9.06
CA LEU A 541 22.13 -4.38 9.54
C LEU A 541 21.49 -4.08 10.89
N LYS A 542 22.27 -3.62 11.88
CA LYS A 542 21.75 -3.23 13.21
C LYS A 542 20.76 -2.07 13.11
N GLY A 543 21.02 -1.09 12.25
CA GLY A 543 20.14 0.04 11.99
C GLY A 543 18.79 -0.33 11.39
N ASN A 544 18.68 -1.51 10.76
CA ASN A 544 17.43 -2.10 10.28
C ASN A 544 16.86 -3.17 11.24
N GLY A 545 17.36 -3.25 12.47
CA GLY A 545 16.90 -4.17 13.49
C GLY A 545 17.38 -5.61 13.33
N ILE A 546 18.36 -5.85 12.46
CA ILE A 546 18.94 -7.19 12.23
C ILE A 546 19.93 -7.51 13.35
N THR A 547 19.81 -8.72 13.89
CA THR A 547 20.65 -9.25 14.96
C THR A 547 21.55 -10.36 14.46
N GLU A 548 22.55 -10.74 15.27
CA GLU A 548 23.41 -11.89 15.01
C GLU A 548 22.61 -13.19 14.82
N LYS A 549 21.54 -13.37 15.60
CA LYS A 549 20.67 -14.53 15.48
C LYS A 549 20.01 -14.60 14.10
N ASP A 550 19.55 -13.46 13.59
CA ASP A 550 18.92 -13.39 12.26
C ASP A 550 19.95 -13.69 11.16
N TRP A 551 21.16 -13.11 11.28
CA TRP A 551 22.25 -13.37 10.35
C TRP A 551 22.59 -14.86 10.30
N ASN A 552 22.75 -15.50 11.46
CA ASN A 552 23.06 -16.93 11.54
C ASN A 552 21.95 -17.80 10.95
N LEU A 553 20.68 -17.42 11.06
CA LEU A 553 19.61 -18.10 10.32
C LEU A 553 19.80 -17.97 8.82
N TRP A 554 20.10 -16.77 8.31
CA TRP A 554 20.36 -16.56 6.89
C TRP A 554 21.55 -17.39 6.40
N ARG A 555 22.53 -17.63 7.28
CA ARG A 555 23.67 -18.53 7.04
C ARG A 555 23.29 -20.01 6.94
N GLU A 556 22.14 -20.43 7.42
CA GLU A 556 21.67 -21.82 7.28
C GLU A 556 20.68 -22.04 6.12
N LEU A 557 20.13 -20.97 5.55
CA LEU A 557 19.22 -21.07 4.41
C LEU A 557 19.96 -21.48 3.14
N THR A 558 19.27 -22.21 2.27
CA THR A 558 19.72 -22.50 0.90
C THR A 558 19.23 -21.38 -0.01
N PRO A 559 20.12 -20.53 -0.56
CA PRO A 559 19.70 -19.43 -1.40
C PRO A 559 19.08 -19.91 -2.71
N SER A 560 18.07 -19.18 -3.19
CA SER A 560 17.54 -19.34 -4.54
C SER A 560 18.63 -19.06 -5.59
N LYS A 561 18.48 -19.70 -6.76
CA LYS A 561 19.31 -19.43 -7.93
C LYS A 561 18.57 -18.56 -8.92
N ARG A 562 19.29 -17.61 -9.47
CA ARG A 562 18.84 -16.78 -10.58
C ARG A 562 18.93 -17.54 -11.90
N GLU A 563 18.27 -16.98 -12.90
CA GLU A 563 18.26 -17.40 -14.29
C GLU A 563 19.65 -17.34 -14.96
N ASP A 564 20.56 -16.52 -14.43
CA ASP A 564 21.97 -16.46 -14.83
C ASP A 564 22.90 -17.29 -13.92
N GLY A 565 22.33 -18.08 -13.00
CA GLY A 565 23.04 -18.96 -12.08
C GLY A 565 23.55 -18.30 -10.80
N ALA A 566 23.49 -16.98 -10.68
CA ALA A 566 23.89 -16.28 -9.48
C ALA A 566 22.97 -16.64 -8.29
N ILE A 567 23.52 -16.65 -7.07
CA ILE A 567 22.73 -16.92 -5.86
C ILE A 567 22.06 -15.65 -5.36
N VAL A 568 20.83 -15.78 -4.87
CA VAL A 568 20.07 -14.70 -4.21
C VAL A 568 19.38 -15.26 -2.99
N LEU A 569 19.50 -14.55 -1.87
CA LEU A 569 18.72 -14.86 -0.69
C LEU A 569 17.36 -14.17 -0.87
N THR A 570 16.28 -14.94 -0.78
CA THR A 570 14.92 -14.45 -1.01
C THR A 570 14.05 -14.82 0.17
N GLN A 571 12.90 -14.15 0.29
CA GLN A 571 11.90 -14.55 1.28
C GLN A 571 11.41 -16.00 1.07
N ASN A 572 11.45 -16.52 -0.16
CA ASN A 572 11.02 -17.89 -0.48
C ASN A 572 11.94 -18.93 0.18
N ASP A 573 13.22 -18.62 0.37
CA ASP A 573 14.20 -19.54 0.96
C ASP A 573 13.85 -19.85 2.42
N PHE A 574 13.26 -18.88 3.13
CA PHE A 574 12.71 -19.11 4.46
C PHE A 574 11.54 -20.06 4.44
N PHE A 575 10.72 -20.09 3.39
CA PHE A 575 9.57 -20.98 3.28
C PHE A 575 9.94 -22.38 2.80
N ASN A 576 11.00 -22.47 1.98
CA ASN A 576 11.51 -23.72 1.43
C ASN A 576 12.46 -24.46 2.38
N ALA A 577 12.99 -23.79 3.41
CA ALA A 577 13.90 -24.41 4.37
C ALA A 577 13.23 -25.58 5.13
N PRO A 578 13.95 -26.68 5.41
CA PRO A 578 13.45 -27.73 6.29
C PRO A 578 13.11 -27.19 7.69
N ASP A 579 12.11 -27.77 8.36
CA ASP A 579 11.71 -27.36 9.72
C ASP A 579 12.87 -27.43 10.72
N GLU A 580 13.78 -28.39 10.56
CA GLU A 580 14.98 -28.57 11.41
C GLU A 580 15.91 -27.35 11.41
N VAL A 581 15.99 -26.61 10.30
CA VAL A 581 16.74 -25.35 10.26
C VAL A 581 16.07 -24.31 11.15
N ILE A 582 14.75 -24.17 11.03
CA ILE A 582 13.97 -23.18 11.79
C ILE A 582 13.96 -23.50 13.29
N LYS A 583 13.86 -24.78 13.68
CA LYS A 583 13.83 -25.23 15.08
C LYS A 583 15.04 -24.76 15.89
N LYS A 584 16.24 -24.74 15.31
CA LYS A 584 17.46 -24.28 16.00
C LYS A 584 17.36 -22.84 16.52
N PHE A 585 16.50 -22.02 15.91
CA PHE A 585 16.31 -20.62 16.28
C PHE A 585 15.08 -20.38 17.16
N LEU A 586 14.32 -21.44 17.48
CA LEU A 586 13.22 -21.38 18.42
C LEU A 586 13.66 -21.71 19.85
N PRO A 587 13.01 -21.12 20.87
CA PRO A 587 13.11 -21.60 22.25
C PRO A 587 12.80 -23.10 22.34
N LYS A 588 13.50 -23.83 23.22
CA LYS A 588 13.38 -25.30 23.32
C LYS A 588 11.93 -25.77 23.52
N ASP A 589 11.15 -25.04 24.31
CA ASP A 589 9.72 -25.29 24.59
C ASP A 589 8.80 -25.12 23.36
N LYS A 590 9.31 -24.55 22.27
CA LYS A 590 8.54 -24.25 21.04
C LYS A 590 9.01 -25.03 19.82
N GLN A 591 10.07 -25.83 19.93
CA GLN A 591 10.64 -26.57 18.79
C GLN A 591 9.71 -27.65 18.25
N ASP A 592 8.85 -28.22 19.09
CA ASP A 592 7.89 -29.25 18.68
C ASP A 592 6.51 -28.70 18.30
N SER A 593 6.32 -27.37 18.35
CA SER A 593 5.04 -26.75 18.00
C SER A 593 5.01 -26.37 16.51
N PRO A 594 4.19 -27.03 15.67
CA PRO A 594 4.11 -26.70 14.24
C PRO A 594 3.68 -25.25 14.00
N THR A 595 2.81 -24.72 14.86
CA THR A 595 2.36 -23.32 14.77
C THR A 595 3.49 -22.35 15.10
N ALA A 596 4.36 -22.66 16.06
CA ALA A 596 5.49 -21.80 16.41
C ALA A 596 6.56 -21.79 15.32
N ILE A 597 6.82 -22.94 14.68
CA ILE A 597 7.72 -23.06 13.53
C ILE A 597 7.24 -22.17 12.39
N VAL A 598 5.96 -22.30 11.99
CA VAL A 598 5.40 -21.50 10.90
C VAL A 598 5.36 -20.00 11.26
N ASP A 599 4.96 -19.63 12.48
CA ASP A 599 4.95 -18.23 12.91
C ASP A 599 6.35 -17.60 12.90
N TYR A 600 7.37 -18.32 13.39
CA TYR A 600 8.74 -17.84 13.37
C TYR A 600 9.28 -17.73 11.94
N ARG A 601 8.98 -18.71 11.08
CA ARG A 601 9.34 -18.70 9.66
C ARG A 601 8.81 -17.44 8.96
N TYR A 602 7.53 -17.11 9.17
CA TYR A 602 6.93 -15.88 8.68
C TYR A 602 7.64 -14.65 9.23
N LYS A 603 7.83 -14.55 10.55
CA LYS A 603 8.49 -13.39 11.18
C LYS A 603 9.93 -13.20 10.67
N ALA A 604 10.69 -14.28 10.52
CA ALA A 604 12.06 -14.23 10.02
C ALA A 604 12.12 -13.80 8.55
N ALA A 605 11.26 -14.35 7.70
CA ALA A 605 11.15 -13.96 6.29
C ALA A 605 10.77 -12.48 6.16
N MET A 606 9.79 -12.02 6.94
CA MET A 606 9.34 -10.63 6.93
C MET A 606 10.39 -9.67 7.46
N LYS A 607 11.14 -10.08 8.50
CA LYS A 607 12.25 -9.29 9.04
C LYS A 607 13.36 -9.09 8.01
N TYR A 608 13.71 -10.15 7.27
CA TYR A 608 14.65 -10.09 6.15
C TYR A 608 14.14 -9.19 5.03
N GLN A 609 12.93 -9.43 4.52
CA GLN A 609 12.38 -8.67 3.40
C GLN A 609 12.14 -7.19 3.76
N THR A 610 11.79 -6.90 5.02
CA THR A 610 11.69 -5.53 5.54
C THR A 610 13.03 -4.80 5.47
N HIS A 611 14.16 -5.48 5.72
CA HIS A 611 15.49 -4.88 5.56
C HIS A 611 15.78 -4.54 4.09
N ILE A 612 15.48 -5.46 3.16
CA ILE A 612 15.64 -5.21 1.72
C ILE A 612 14.82 -3.99 1.29
N PHE A 613 13.53 -3.93 1.64
CA PHE A 613 12.65 -2.82 1.26
C PHE A 613 12.94 -1.51 1.98
N SER A 614 13.53 -1.56 3.18
CA SER A 614 13.99 -0.37 3.89
C SER A 614 15.13 0.30 3.12
N GLU A 615 16.13 -0.46 2.69
CA GLU A 615 17.24 0.09 1.90
C GLU A 615 16.81 0.48 0.47
N GLU A 616 15.93 -0.30 -0.16
CA GLU A 616 15.28 0.07 -1.43
C GLU A 616 14.63 1.46 -1.33
N SER A 617 13.90 1.71 -0.24
CA SER A 617 13.14 2.94 -0.06
C SER A 617 14.04 4.17 0.04
N VAL A 618 15.27 4.03 0.49
CA VAL A 618 16.20 5.17 0.49
C VAL A 618 16.83 5.36 -0.89
N ALA A 619 17.06 4.28 -1.63
CA ALA A 619 17.63 4.32 -2.97
C ALA A 619 16.64 4.84 -4.02
N VAL A 620 15.42 4.30 -4.03
CA VAL A 620 14.31 4.66 -4.92
C VAL A 620 13.18 5.25 -4.08
N ILE A 621 12.94 6.54 -4.25
CA ILE A 621 12.14 7.34 -3.31
C ILE A 621 10.68 7.40 -3.73
N GLU A 622 9.80 7.08 -2.78
CA GLU A 622 8.34 7.19 -2.92
C GLU A 622 7.73 7.74 -1.63
N ALA A 623 6.54 8.33 -1.69
CA ALA A 623 5.84 8.79 -0.50
C ALA A 623 5.20 7.61 0.26
N GLY A 624 5.66 7.36 1.49
CA GLY A 624 5.12 6.33 2.39
C GLY A 624 4.06 6.88 3.36
N VAL A 625 3.74 6.10 4.39
CA VAL A 625 2.76 6.45 5.44
C VAL A 625 3.12 7.79 6.10
N ARG A 626 4.40 7.99 6.42
CA ARG A 626 4.88 9.21 7.07
C ARG A 626 4.57 10.45 6.23
N GLU A 627 4.96 10.44 4.97
CA GLU A 627 4.76 11.60 4.08
C GLU A 627 3.28 11.85 3.83
N ARG A 628 2.49 10.80 3.58
CA ARG A 628 1.04 10.89 3.37
C ARG A 628 0.31 11.44 4.58
N SER A 629 0.74 11.08 5.79
CA SER A 629 0.16 11.59 7.05
C SER A 629 0.34 13.10 7.27
N ILE A 630 1.33 13.69 6.58
CA ILE A 630 1.60 15.13 6.59
C ILE A 630 0.81 15.83 5.49
N ILE A 631 0.75 15.21 4.30
CA ILE A 631 0.16 15.76 3.08
C ILE A 631 -1.37 15.79 3.13
N ASN A 632 -2.00 14.81 3.75
CA ASN A 632 -3.44 14.61 3.59
C ASN A 632 -4.34 15.64 4.31
N LEU A 633 -3.81 16.49 5.21
CA LEU A 633 -4.45 17.62 5.94
C LEU A 633 -5.89 17.46 6.49
N GLY A 634 -6.53 16.29 6.36
CA GLY A 634 -7.93 16.01 6.71
C GLY A 634 -8.50 14.79 5.95
N ASP A 635 -9.73 14.42 6.29
CA ASP A 635 -10.41 13.26 5.70
C ASP A 635 -10.72 13.48 4.21
N ALA A 636 -10.65 12.39 3.43
CA ALA A 636 -11.02 12.41 2.00
C ALA A 636 -12.47 12.88 1.83
N GLY A 637 -12.76 13.65 0.78
CA GLY A 637 -14.08 14.19 0.49
C GLY A 637 -14.46 15.45 1.27
N THR A 638 -13.66 15.90 2.24
CA THR A 638 -13.81 17.20 2.92
C THR A 638 -13.07 18.30 2.17
N ILE A 639 -13.51 19.56 2.27
CA ILE A 639 -12.84 20.70 1.60
C ILE A 639 -11.36 20.79 2.00
N GLN A 640 -11.07 20.71 3.31
CA GLN A 640 -9.71 20.76 3.83
C GLN A 640 -8.86 19.58 3.32
N GLY A 641 -9.43 18.37 3.32
CA GLY A 641 -8.74 17.17 2.84
C GLY A 641 -8.48 17.17 1.33
N GLU A 642 -9.43 17.63 0.51
CA GLU A 642 -9.25 17.72 -0.94
C GLU A 642 -8.28 18.83 -1.34
N LEU A 643 -8.29 19.97 -0.63
CA LEU A 643 -7.32 21.05 -0.85
C LEU A 643 -5.90 20.57 -0.51
N GLY A 644 -5.70 19.91 0.63
CA GLY A 644 -4.40 19.35 1.00
C GLY A 644 -3.86 18.37 -0.04
N ARG A 645 -4.67 17.38 -0.42
CA ARG A 645 -4.30 16.40 -1.47
C ARG A 645 -3.93 17.07 -2.78
N THR A 646 -4.67 18.11 -3.20
CA THR A 646 -4.42 18.84 -4.45
C THR A 646 -3.13 19.66 -4.40
N LEU A 647 -2.92 20.44 -3.35
CA LEU A 647 -1.74 21.31 -3.24
C LEU A 647 -0.43 20.53 -3.06
N PHE A 648 -0.49 19.40 -2.37
CA PHE A 648 0.70 18.61 -2.04
C PHE A 648 0.96 17.43 -2.99
N GLN A 649 0.08 17.19 -3.98
CA GLN A 649 0.22 16.09 -4.95
C GLN A 649 1.61 16.02 -5.59
N PHE A 650 2.14 17.17 -6.04
CA PHE A 650 3.47 17.26 -6.66
C PHE A 650 4.60 17.55 -5.68
N LYS A 651 4.28 17.86 -4.41
CA LYS A 651 5.25 18.08 -3.33
C LYS A 651 5.56 16.81 -2.53
N GLY A 652 4.80 15.74 -2.73
CA GLY A 652 5.01 14.47 -2.03
C GLY A 652 6.37 13.84 -2.27
N PHE A 653 6.85 13.81 -3.52
CA PHE A 653 8.17 13.27 -3.84
C PHE A 653 9.32 14.11 -3.25
N PRO A 654 9.39 15.45 -3.43
CA PRO A 654 10.41 16.26 -2.78
C PRO A 654 10.42 16.14 -1.25
N LEU A 655 9.23 16.06 -0.62
CA LEU A 655 9.10 15.84 0.81
C LEU A 655 9.66 14.48 1.23
N ALA A 656 9.31 13.41 0.52
CA ALA A 656 9.83 12.07 0.76
C ALA A 656 11.36 12.04 0.61
N TYR A 657 11.88 12.69 -0.44
CA TYR A 657 13.31 12.77 -0.71
C TYR A 657 14.04 13.45 0.43
N MET A 658 13.60 14.64 0.84
CA MET A 658 14.19 15.40 1.93
C MET A 658 14.21 14.59 3.22
N LEU A 659 13.07 14.02 3.61
CA LEU A 659 12.96 13.28 4.86
C LEU A 659 13.76 11.95 4.83
N ARG A 660 13.85 11.28 3.67
CA ARG A 660 14.60 10.01 3.54
C ARG A 660 16.11 10.24 3.48
N MET A 661 16.58 11.12 2.61
CA MET A 661 18.01 11.42 2.48
C MET A 661 18.52 12.18 3.69
N GLY A 662 17.72 13.11 4.23
CA GLY A 662 18.02 13.83 5.46
C GLY A 662 18.25 12.86 6.62
N HIS A 663 17.24 12.05 6.98
CA HIS A 663 17.40 11.10 8.09
C HIS A 663 18.57 10.13 7.89
N ARG A 664 18.82 9.66 6.66
CA ARG A 664 19.96 8.79 6.38
C ARG A 664 21.30 9.50 6.56
N ALA A 665 21.39 10.78 6.20
CA ALA A 665 22.56 11.62 6.45
C ALA A 665 22.77 11.88 7.95
N PHE A 666 21.70 12.19 8.68
CA PHE A 666 21.74 12.45 10.13
C PHE A 666 22.09 11.21 10.95
N ALA A 667 21.75 10.02 10.46
CA ALA A 667 22.19 8.73 11.02
C ALA A 667 23.70 8.49 10.89
N GLN A 668 24.40 9.28 10.07
CA GLN A 668 25.86 9.27 10.02
C GLN A 668 26.44 10.17 11.11
N GLY A 669 27.62 9.78 11.66
CA GLY A 669 28.38 10.67 12.54
C GLY A 669 28.76 11.97 11.80
N VAL A 670 29.19 13.01 12.51
CA VAL A 670 29.39 14.38 11.96
C VAL A 670 30.16 14.39 10.63
N LYS A 671 31.32 13.73 10.56
CA LYS A 671 32.12 13.59 9.33
C LYS A 671 31.43 12.78 8.23
N GLY A 672 30.69 11.73 8.61
CA GLY A 672 29.91 10.93 7.67
C GLY A 672 28.70 11.70 7.11
N ARG A 673 28.11 12.61 7.90
CA ARG A 673 26.98 13.46 7.48
C ARG A 673 27.42 14.48 6.44
N SER A 674 28.50 15.21 6.68
CA SER A 674 29.00 16.22 5.75
C SER A 674 29.42 15.59 4.42
N THR A 675 30.15 14.48 4.46
CA THR A 675 30.54 13.73 3.26
C THR A 675 29.33 13.13 2.53
N PHE A 676 28.32 12.65 3.25
CA PHE A 676 27.07 12.20 2.65
C PHE A 676 26.39 13.31 1.87
N ILE A 677 26.13 14.46 2.51
CA ILE A 677 25.43 15.61 1.90
C ILE A 677 26.23 16.15 0.72
N ALA A 678 27.54 16.37 0.87
CA ALA A 678 28.40 16.86 -0.21
C ALA A 678 28.38 15.93 -1.42
N SER A 679 28.50 14.62 -1.20
CA SER A 679 28.43 13.64 -2.30
C SER A 679 27.06 13.58 -2.96
N LEU A 680 25.98 13.77 -2.20
CA LEU A 680 24.62 13.79 -2.73
C LEU A 680 24.41 15.02 -3.62
N ILE A 681 24.86 16.19 -3.18
CA ILE A 681 24.83 17.43 -3.99
C ILE A 681 25.60 17.22 -5.28
N ALA A 682 26.83 16.69 -5.21
CA ALA A 682 27.63 16.44 -6.41
C ALA A 682 26.92 15.49 -7.39
N TYR A 683 26.38 14.36 -6.90
CA TYR A 683 25.64 13.43 -7.76
C TYR A 683 24.37 14.03 -8.33
N GLN A 684 23.62 14.82 -7.55
CA GLN A 684 22.41 15.46 -8.05
C GLN A 684 22.70 16.57 -9.05
N THR A 685 23.76 17.35 -8.88
CA THR A 685 24.20 18.33 -9.88
C THR A 685 24.56 17.64 -11.20
N LEU A 686 25.28 16.52 -11.16
CA LEU A 686 25.63 15.76 -12.36
C LEU A 686 24.38 15.18 -13.03
N ALA A 687 23.45 14.60 -12.26
CA ALA A 687 22.19 14.08 -12.80
C ALA A 687 21.34 15.21 -13.39
N GLY A 688 21.28 16.36 -12.71
CA GLY A 688 20.59 17.55 -13.17
C GLY A 688 21.17 18.12 -14.46
N ALA A 689 22.50 18.17 -14.60
CA ALA A 689 23.17 18.55 -15.84
C ALA A 689 22.76 17.63 -17.00
N PHE A 690 22.74 16.32 -16.75
CA PHE A 690 22.31 15.35 -17.74
C PHE A 690 20.83 15.49 -18.10
N ILE A 691 19.96 15.71 -17.11
CA ILE A 691 18.52 15.98 -17.31
C ILE A 691 18.32 17.25 -18.14
N VAL A 692 19.05 18.33 -17.88
CA VAL A 692 18.97 19.58 -18.66
C VAL A 692 19.28 19.29 -20.12
N GLN A 693 20.36 18.57 -20.41
CA GLN A 693 20.73 18.25 -21.78
C GLN A 693 19.71 17.34 -22.47
N LEU A 694 19.23 16.30 -21.80
CA LEU A 694 18.18 15.44 -22.33
C LEU A 694 16.88 16.20 -22.61
N GLN A 695 16.50 17.13 -21.72
CA GLN A 695 15.35 17.98 -21.92
C GLN A 695 15.56 18.93 -23.10
N ASN A 696 16.75 19.51 -23.27
CA ASN A 696 17.04 20.37 -24.42
C ASN A 696 16.89 19.57 -25.72
N LEU A 697 17.53 18.42 -25.81
CA LEU A 697 17.42 17.52 -26.96
C LEU A 697 15.95 17.13 -27.22
N ALA A 698 15.22 16.65 -26.21
CA ALA A 698 13.82 16.25 -26.34
C ALA A 698 12.87 17.40 -26.70
N ASN A 699 13.26 18.66 -26.48
CA ASN A 699 12.50 19.84 -26.87
C ASN A 699 12.98 20.45 -28.21
N GLY A 700 13.86 19.77 -28.96
CA GLY A 700 14.36 20.25 -30.25
C GLY A 700 15.51 21.25 -30.14
N LYS A 701 16.05 21.49 -28.93
CA LYS A 701 17.15 22.44 -28.67
C LYS A 701 18.50 21.74 -28.70
N ASN A 702 19.51 22.46 -29.16
CA ASN A 702 20.89 22.02 -29.05
C ASN A 702 21.33 21.91 -27.57
N PRO A 703 22.31 21.04 -27.26
CA PRO A 703 22.91 20.99 -25.94
C PRO A 703 23.48 22.35 -25.53
N GLU A 704 23.19 22.80 -24.30
CA GLU A 704 23.68 24.09 -23.79
C GLU A 704 25.14 23.97 -23.32
N PRO A 705 25.94 25.05 -23.37
CA PRO A 705 27.30 25.04 -22.82
C PRO A 705 27.34 24.71 -21.32
N VAL A 706 28.03 23.61 -20.96
CA VAL A 706 27.97 23.02 -19.61
C VAL A 706 28.83 23.73 -18.54
N PHE A 707 29.77 24.57 -18.94
CA PHE A 707 30.72 25.25 -18.04
C PHE A 707 30.31 26.69 -17.70
N THR A 708 29.01 27.02 -17.80
CA THR A 708 28.49 28.36 -17.48
C THR A 708 27.88 28.39 -16.07
N PRO A 709 27.95 29.51 -15.34
CA PRO A 709 27.26 29.66 -14.06
C PRO A 709 25.75 29.41 -14.14
N ASP A 710 25.12 29.85 -15.24
CA ASP A 710 23.71 29.61 -15.52
C ASP A 710 23.41 28.12 -15.70
N PHE A 711 24.21 27.39 -16.50
CA PHE A 711 24.04 25.95 -16.64
C PHE A 711 24.29 25.20 -15.33
N PHE A 712 25.29 25.61 -14.55
CA PHE A 712 25.54 25.02 -13.23
C PHE A 712 24.33 25.22 -12.31
N LEU A 713 23.80 26.45 -12.22
CA LEU A 713 22.60 26.75 -11.43
C LEU A 713 21.37 25.95 -11.93
N LYS A 714 21.14 25.89 -13.24
CA LYS A 714 20.09 25.05 -13.85
C LYS A 714 20.25 23.58 -13.49
N SER A 715 21.47 23.04 -13.58
CA SER A 715 21.80 21.65 -13.27
C SER A 715 21.51 21.33 -11.81
N VAL A 716 21.96 22.20 -10.92
CA VAL A 716 21.73 22.12 -9.50
C VAL A 716 20.22 22.15 -9.16
N LEU A 717 19.45 23.04 -9.79
CA LEU A 717 17.99 23.13 -9.61
C LEU A 717 17.25 21.91 -10.18
N LYS A 718 17.67 21.43 -11.36
CA LYS A 718 17.04 20.32 -12.09
C LYS A 718 17.38 18.95 -11.52
N GLY A 719 18.52 18.82 -10.85
CA GLY A 719 18.88 17.63 -10.07
C GLY A 719 17.94 17.36 -8.90
N GLY A 720 16.92 18.20 -8.67
CA GLY A 720 15.92 17.98 -7.62
C GLY A 720 16.47 18.09 -6.19
N GLY A 721 17.76 18.43 -6.05
CA GLY A 721 18.56 18.40 -4.83
C GLY A 721 18.58 19.68 -3.99
N LEU A 722 18.23 20.85 -4.56
CA LEU A 722 18.41 22.14 -3.87
C LEU A 722 17.14 22.90 -3.48
N SER A 723 15.97 22.59 -4.05
CA SER A 723 14.73 23.26 -3.64
C SER A 723 14.36 23.02 -2.16
N PHE A 724 14.96 22.01 -1.53
CA PHE A 724 14.80 21.65 -0.11
C PHE A 724 16.02 22.01 0.76
N MET A 725 17.14 22.40 0.15
CA MET A 725 18.41 22.57 0.88
C MET A 725 18.42 23.85 1.71
N GLY A 726 17.70 24.89 1.30
CA GLY A 726 17.49 26.09 2.13
C GLY A 726 16.84 25.74 3.47
N ASP A 727 15.78 24.93 3.44
CA ASP A 727 15.07 24.48 4.65
C ASP A 727 15.87 23.45 5.46
N LEU A 728 16.67 22.60 4.79
CA LEU A 728 17.55 21.61 5.42
C LEU A 728 18.77 22.26 6.09
N MET A 729 19.34 23.31 5.48
CA MET A 729 20.42 24.12 6.06
C MET A 729 19.90 24.96 7.24
N SER A 730 18.69 25.52 7.15
CA SER A 730 18.02 26.15 8.31
C SER A 730 17.68 25.14 9.41
N ALA A 731 17.29 23.90 9.08
CA ALA A 731 17.06 22.82 10.05
C ALA A 731 18.36 22.30 10.70
N LEU A 732 19.50 22.41 10.00
CA LEU A 732 20.83 22.15 10.56
C LEU A 732 21.22 23.21 11.60
N SER A 733 20.70 24.44 11.49
CA SER A 733 20.91 25.52 12.45
C SER A 733 19.84 25.64 13.56
N ASP A 734 18.65 25.06 13.38
CA ASP A 734 17.54 25.12 14.34
C ASP A 734 16.92 23.73 14.62
N PRO A 735 17.18 23.12 15.81
CA PRO A 735 16.68 21.79 16.18
C PRO A 735 15.15 21.70 16.39
N THR A 736 14.43 22.83 16.42
CA THR A 736 13.01 22.90 16.84
C THR A 736 12.00 22.57 15.74
N GLY A 737 12.44 22.39 14.49
CA GLY A 737 11.58 21.96 13.37
C GLY A 737 10.69 23.06 12.77
N ARG A 738 11.01 24.34 13.01
CA ARG A 738 10.33 25.51 12.41
C ARG A 738 10.35 25.51 10.88
N SER A 739 11.48 25.18 10.24
CA SER A 739 11.62 25.18 8.77
C SER A 739 10.70 24.17 8.06
N PHE A 740 10.41 23.04 8.70
CA PHE A 740 9.44 22.07 8.19
C PHE A 740 7.99 22.62 8.24
N GLY A 741 7.70 23.44 9.25
CA GLY A 741 6.42 24.14 9.39
C GLY A 741 6.20 25.15 8.26
N ASP A 742 7.22 25.92 7.89
CA ASP A 742 7.13 26.95 6.85
C ASP A 742 6.99 26.36 5.43
N PHE A 743 7.66 25.25 5.13
CA PHE A 743 7.51 24.50 3.88
C PHE A 743 6.07 24.00 3.65
N VAL A 744 5.38 23.61 4.74
CA VAL A 744 4.01 23.07 4.74
C VAL A 744 2.95 24.18 4.88
N ALA A 745 3.22 25.23 5.67
CA ALA A 745 2.25 26.30 5.95
C ALA A 745 2.27 27.43 4.91
N GLY A 746 3.45 27.79 4.38
CA GLY A 746 3.65 28.91 3.44
C GLY A 746 2.78 28.90 2.16
N PRO A 747 2.39 27.74 1.59
CA PRO A 747 1.57 27.68 0.37
C PRO A 747 0.06 27.75 0.59
N LEU A 748 -0.46 27.47 1.79
CA LEU A 748 -1.90 27.29 1.99
C LEU A 748 -2.69 28.60 1.87
N VAL A 749 -2.07 29.74 2.22
CA VAL A 749 -2.72 31.06 2.26
C VAL A 749 -2.71 31.76 0.89
N SER A 750 -1.77 31.42 -0.01
CA SER A 750 -1.60 32.11 -1.31
C SER A 750 -2.14 31.33 -2.53
N GLN A 751 -2.62 30.09 -2.36
CA GLN A 751 -2.88 29.18 -3.50
C GLN A 751 -4.35 28.86 -3.79
N GLY A 752 -5.30 29.28 -2.94
CA GLY A 752 -6.74 29.15 -3.23
C GLY A 752 -7.15 29.86 -4.53
N GLY A 753 -6.59 31.07 -4.78
CA GLY A 753 -6.79 31.80 -6.03
C GLY A 753 -6.08 31.16 -7.24
N LYS A 754 -4.92 30.53 -7.03
CA LYS A 754 -4.17 29.84 -8.09
C LYS A 754 -4.85 28.56 -8.55
N LEU A 755 -5.51 27.82 -7.67
CA LEU A 755 -6.31 26.65 -8.06
C LEU A 755 -7.50 27.06 -8.95
N GLY A 756 -8.19 28.15 -8.61
CA GLY A 756 -9.22 28.75 -9.47
C GLY A 756 -8.68 29.21 -10.82
N MET A 757 -7.52 29.85 -10.86
CA MET A 757 -6.84 30.28 -12.09
C MET A 757 -6.33 29.11 -12.96
N LEU A 758 -5.92 28.00 -12.34
CA LEU A 758 -5.39 26.81 -13.02
C LEU A 758 -6.54 25.95 -13.59
N LEU A 759 -7.71 25.94 -12.92
CA LEU A 759 -8.94 25.30 -13.40
C LEU A 759 -9.68 26.10 -14.47
N THR A 760 -9.59 27.43 -14.41
CA THR A 760 -10.19 28.34 -15.42
C THR A 760 -9.25 28.71 -16.55
N GLY A 761 -7.95 28.42 -16.39
CA GLY A 761 -6.97 28.59 -17.45
C GLY A 761 -6.42 30.01 -17.64
N MET A 762 -6.54 30.88 -16.63
CA MET A 762 -6.39 32.34 -16.78
C MET A 762 -5.25 33.00 -15.99
N GLY A 763 -4.23 32.29 -15.45
CA GLY A 763 -3.40 32.96 -14.42
C GLY A 763 -1.93 32.61 -14.28
N ASN A 764 -1.12 32.83 -15.32
CA ASN A 764 0.33 33.02 -15.11
C ASN A 764 0.87 34.36 -15.64
N ASN A 765 0.30 34.97 -16.69
CA ASN A 765 0.83 36.23 -17.24
C ASN A 765 0.33 37.51 -16.54
N PHE A 766 -0.75 37.43 -15.75
CA PHE A 766 -1.25 38.56 -14.95
C PHE A 766 -0.28 38.99 -13.83
N ILE A 767 0.65 38.11 -13.43
CA ILE A 767 1.67 38.37 -12.40
C ILE A 767 3.02 38.75 -13.03
N GLU A 768 3.31 38.31 -14.27
CA GLU A 768 4.59 38.57 -14.95
C GLU A 768 4.56 39.76 -15.92
N GLY A 769 3.42 40.45 -16.09
CA GLY A 769 3.32 41.65 -16.92
C GLY A 769 3.65 41.43 -18.41
N LYS A 770 3.54 40.19 -18.90
CA LYS A 770 3.79 39.87 -20.31
C LYS A 770 2.56 40.21 -21.14
N GLU A 771 2.70 41.09 -22.13
CA GLU A 771 1.67 41.30 -23.15
C GLU A 771 1.50 40.01 -23.95
N SER A 772 0.44 39.25 -23.65
CA SER A 772 -0.03 38.16 -24.51
C SER A 772 -1.49 38.39 -24.82
N THR A 773 -1.88 38.21 -26.09
CA THR A 773 -3.29 38.26 -26.47
C THR A 773 -4.07 37.19 -25.69
N ARG A 774 -5.29 37.50 -25.25
CA ARG A 774 -6.19 36.58 -24.52
C ARG A 774 -6.35 35.22 -25.22
N MET A 775 -6.26 35.19 -26.55
CA MET A 775 -6.30 33.97 -27.37
C MET A 775 -5.01 33.12 -27.25
N MET A 776 -3.84 33.75 -27.17
CA MET A 776 -2.57 33.06 -26.93
C MET A 776 -2.50 32.46 -25.53
N GLU A 777 -3.09 33.14 -24.53
CA GLU A 777 -3.23 32.60 -23.17
C GLU A 777 -4.12 31.35 -23.15
N VAL A 778 -5.28 31.41 -23.80
CA VAL A 778 -6.18 30.27 -23.94
C VAL A 778 -5.48 29.12 -24.67
N ALA A 779 -4.77 29.38 -25.76
CA ALA A 779 -4.04 28.36 -26.51
C ALA A 779 -2.92 27.70 -25.68
N ASN A 780 -2.14 28.48 -24.92
CA ASN A 780 -1.07 27.95 -24.06
C ASN A 780 -1.61 27.17 -22.86
N THR A 781 -2.72 27.61 -22.30
CA THR A 781 -3.46 26.91 -21.25
C THR A 781 -4.02 25.58 -21.77
N LEU A 782 -4.69 25.61 -22.93
CA LEU A 782 -5.25 24.41 -23.56
C LEU A 782 -4.15 23.42 -23.86
N LYS A 783 -3.07 23.88 -24.50
CA LYS A 783 -1.82 23.12 -24.67
C LYS A 783 -1.46 22.52 -23.33
N GLY A 784 -1.00 23.29 -22.34
CA GLY A 784 -0.46 22.79 -21.08
C GLY A 784 -1.33 21.84 -20.24
N ASN A 785 -2.64 21.71 -20.51
CA ASN A 785 -3.55 20.82 -19.79
C ASN A 785 -4.07 19.63 -20.62
N LEU A 786 -3.71 19.50 -21.89
CA LEU A 786 -4.04 18.33 -22.70
C LEU A 786 -3.27 17.07 -22.24
N PRO A 787 -3.95 15.94 -22.01
CA PRO A 787 -3.31 14.65 -21.77
C PRO A 787 -2.39 14.23 -22.92
N PHE A 788 -1.36 13.43 -22.63
CA PHE A 788 -0.40 12.85 -23.61
C PHE A 788 0.47 13.82 -24.41
N GLN A 789 0.19 15.13 -24.41
CA GLN A 789 0.96 16.11 -25.17
C GLN A 789 2.46 16.13 -24.81
N ASN A 790 2.81 15.77 -23.57
CA ASN A 790 4.14 15.93 -23.01
C ASN A 790 4.89 14.61 -22.88
N ILE A 791 4.44 13.56 -23.56
CA ILE A 791 5.15 12.29 -23.66
C ILE A 791 6.50 12.56 -24.34
N TRP A 792 7.59 12.24 -23.65
CA TRP A 792 8.92 12.74 -23.97
C TRP A 792 9.44 12.40 -25.38
N TYR A 793 8.99 11.28 -25.98
CA TYR A 793 9.40 10.87 -27.33
C TYR A 793 8.51 11.41 -28.46
N SER A 794 7.29 11.89 -28.15
CA SER A 794 6.34 12.41 -29.16
C SER A 794 6.09 13.91 -29.02
N LYS A 795 6.43 14.50 -27.86
CA LYS A 795 6.19 15.91 -27.54
C LYS A 795 6.71 16.84 -28.62
N LEU A 796 7.95 16.65 -29.07
CA LEU A 796 8.57 17.52 -30.06
C LEU A 796 7.76 17.57 -31.36
N ILE A 797 7.33 16.42 -31.87
CA ILE A 797 6.54 16.31 -33.10
C ILE A 797 5.21 17.06 -32.94
N ILE A 798 4.51 16.85 -31.82
CA ILE A 798 3.23 17.52 -31.54
C ILE A 798 3.44 19.05 -31.40
N ASP A 799 4.51 19.45 -30.71
CA ASP A 799 4.86 20.85 -30.54
C ASP A 799 5.10 21.54 -31.89
N ARG A 800 5.87 20.92 -32.80
CA ARG A 800 6.21 21.50 -34.11
C ARG A 800 5.03 21.46 -35.09
N MET A 801 4.44 20.29 -35.27
CA MET A 801 3.47 20.08 -36.35
C MET A 801 2.08 20.66 -36.05
N LEU A 802 1.73 20.81 -34.77
CA LEU A 802 0.40 21.28 -34.35
C LEU A 802 0.47 22.62 -33.62
N TYR A 803 1.19 22.68 -32.49
CA TYR A 803 1.11 23.85 -31.62
C TYR A 803 1.84 25.07 -32.18
N SER A 804 3.02 24.90 -32.76
CA SER A 804 3.74 26.01 -33.40
C SER A 804 2.89 26.64 -34.51
N LYS A 805 2.18 25.84 -35.31
CA LYS A 805 1.26 26.34 -36.34
C LYS A 805 0.08 27.12 -35.75
N LEU A 806 -0.55 26.60 -34.70
CA LEU A 806 -1.64 27.29 -34.00
C LEU A 806 -1.16 28.61 -33.37
N GLN A 807 0.03 28.61 -32.75
CA GLN A 807 0.62 29.81 -32.15
C GLN A 807 0.96 30.84 -33.23
N ASN A 808 1.51 30.42 -34.37
CA ASN A 808 1.82 31.30 -35.50
C ASN A 808 0.56 31.86 -36.20
N MET A 809 -0.55 31.11 -36.19
CA MET A 809 -1.86 31.63 -36.66
C MET A 809 -2.43 32.70 -35.72
N ILE A 810 -2.16 32.60 -34.41
CA ILE A 810 -2.63 33.57 -33.40
C ILE A 810 -1.73 34.81 -33.34
N ASP A 811 -0.41 34.62 -33.47
CA ASP A 811 0.60 35.68 -33.51
C ASP A 811 1.71 35.28 -34.51
N PRO A 812 1.70 35.85 -35.73
CA PRO A 812 2.65 35.50 -36.81
C PRO A 812 4.13 35.75 -36.48
N ASP A 813 4.43 36.59 -35.47
CA ASP A 813 5.81 36.84 -35.05
C ASP A 813 6.26 35.95 -33.88
N TYR A 814 5.38 35.09 -33.38
CA TYR A 814 5.63 34.33 -32.16
C TYR A 814 6.83 33.39 -32.30
N LEU A 815 6.94 32.66 -33.42
CA LEU A 815 8.01 31.70 -33.65
C LEU A 815 9.38 32.39 -33.81
N PRO A 816 9.53 33.43 -34.68
CA PRO A 816 10.78 34.18 -34.78
C PRO A 816 11.20 34.83 -33.46
N LYS A 817 10.27 35.44 -32.72
CA LYS A 817 10.55 36.03 -31.39
C LYS A 817 11.03 34.98 -30.39
N THR A 818 10.49 33.77 -30.46
CA THR A 818 10.87 32.65 -29.57
C THR A 818 12.24 32.09 -29.92
N GLN A 819 12.56 32.00 -31.22
CA GLN A 819 13.88 31.61 -31.72
C GLN A 819 14.95 32.62 -31.33
N GLN A 820 14.71 33.90 -31.60
CA GLN A 820 15.62 34.98 -31.25
C GLN A 820 15.87 35.07 -29.73
N ARG A 821 14.85 34.86 -28.90
CA ARG A 821 15.03 34.78 -27.44
C ARG A 821 15.95 33.65 -27.01
N LEU A 822 15.89 32.49 -27.67
CA LEU A 822 16.77 31.36 -27.34
C LEU A 822 18.22 31.64 -27.79
N GLU A 823 18.38 32.22 -28.97
CA GLU A 823 19.68 32.64 -29.52
C GLU A 823 20.36 33.71 -28.64
N ASN A 824 19.57 34.67 -28.13
CA ASN A 824 20.04 35.66 -27.16
C ASN A 824 20.53 35.04 -25.84
N LEU A 825 20.07 33.84 -25.50
CA LEU A 825 20.54 33.07 -24.33
C LEU A 825 21.72 32.14 -24.69
N GLY A 826 22.27 32.24 -25.90
CA GLY A 826 23.42 31.46 -26.36
C GLY A 826 23.08 30.01 -26.72
N ASN A 827 21.83 29.71 -27.08
CA ASN A 827 21.39 28.37 -27.49
C ASN A 827 20.56 28.44 -28.79
N SER A 828 20.42 27.33 -29.50
CA SER A 828 19.67 27.26 -30.76
C SER A 828 18.86 25.96 -30.86
N TYR A 829 18.06 25.82 -31.91
CA TYR A 829 17.29 24.60 -32.19
C TYR A 829 18.03 23.69 -33.19
N TRP A 830 17.97 22.37 -32.98
CA TRP A 830 18.38 21.38 -34.00
C TRP A 830 17.22 20.98 -34.91
N TRP A 831 15.98 21.21 -34.47
CA TRP A 831 14.78 21.18 -35.31
C TRP A 831 14.14 22.56 -35.21
N ASP A 832 14.16 23.32 -36.31
CA ASP A 832 13.71 24.71 -36.37
C ASP A 832 12.21 24.84 -36.00
N LEU A 833 11.78 26.01 -35.51
CA LEU A 833 10.37 26.29 -35.13
C LEU A 833 9.47 26.51 -36.34
N SER A 834 10.07 26.88 -37.47
CA SER A 834 9.38 27.14 -38.75
C SER A 834 9.13 25.90 -39.60
N GLU A 835 9.77 24.77 -39.28
CA GLU A 835 9.59 23.45 -39.91
C GLU A 835 8.65 22.54 -39.10
#